data_AF-A0A5C5WA43-F1
#
_entry.id   AF-A0A5C5WA43-F1
#
_cell.length_a   1.000
_cell.length_b   1.000
_cell.length_c   1.000
_cell.angle_alpha   90.00
_cell.angle_beta   90.00
_cell.angle_gamma   90.00
#
_symmetry.space_group_name_H-M   'P 1'
#
loop_
_entity.id
_entity.type
_entity.pdbx_description
1 polymer ?
#
loop_
_entity_poly.entity_id
_entity_poly.type
_entity_poly.pdbx_seq_one_letter_code
_entity_poly.pdbx_strand_id
1 'polypeptide(L)'
;MAIDLYASCPCGSGKKLKFCCGDLAADLEKIHRKIEGDQPRAALSHLEQVLAKSPRRGSLLDIKATIELSLDELDAAGKTIQRYLEAEPQNPAAHALAATLAAAEAGTIAVEPLQDALELVTDSMPRRVLQAIGAVGHALLVEGSLIAARAHLWLYHGVAGEEDLGAMKTLLKLNQVAGLPLLLRDQLYLQEPPLGVAWEAAHDRAQLLASRGQWRRAAALFEQLANDHPDEPGLLYNAGLVSGWLGRNAQFVSGLRRFAELTAATVGVTDDAIEAEAVAQMLDATGQDAAIDVVRLTYDVADETVVLDRFARDPHFSAYQLEESELATIEGPPPRHTLSLLDRPLPVTGEAITAEQTPRVVGFVSYYGRQTDRPERLEVVLDRDDRFEINKQMLAEVLGEGLGASRSEESVGEAPAVETAMSIRWQFPADTPLALRRELIEAERRRVLLEVWPNKARAVFGGKTPVEAGGDPAMRTALEAAVLNLEQGSAGRIDTSAFAELRERVGLTPPAPLDASAYDAEMTPLSRMHRIDMAQVTDDDLVLIYRRAMMCGANDVVIAVATAAIERPENPRLPREELFHRLASFVPDPAEAIGWIDRARSEAEAAGRSSAAWDIAELEVRVVAGELEEANRLVQHLRSDHLNEPGVAEQLYKMLYALGAAPAPGQAAPIDSPPPPPVSPAASGSKIWTPDDDSPGSGAGQKLWTPS
;
A
#
# COMPACT_ATOMS: atom_id res chain seq x y z
N MET A 1 39.49 -5.71 -17.07
CA MET A 1 40.19 -4.46 -17.43
C MET A 1 41.13 -4.07 -16.30
N ALA A 2 42.19 -3.30 -16.56
CA ALA A 2 43.05 -2.80 -15.49
C ALA A 2 42.25 -1.84 -14.58
N ILE A 3 42.33 -2.03 -13.27
CA ILE A 3 41.67 -1.14 -12.29
C ILE A 3 42.28 0.28 -12.43
N ASP A 4 41.42 1.29 -12.55
CA ASP A 4 41.85 2.69 -12.54
C ASP A 4 42.28 3.10 -11.12
N LEU A 5 43.59 3.39 -10.97
CA LEU A 5 44.18 3.82 -9.70
C LEU A 5 43.66 5.19 -9.23
N TYR A 6 43.06 5.99 -10.10
CA TYR A 6 42.49 7.30 -9.76
C TYR A 6 40.98 7.25 -9.47
N ALA A 7 40.33 6.11 -9.66
CA ALA A 7 38.96 5.89 -9.22
C ALA A 7 38.84 5.91 -7.68
N SER A 8 37.63 6.13 -7.19
CA SER A 8 37.31 6.04 -5.75
C SER A 8 37.66 4.66 -5.21
N CYS A 9 38.29 4.61 -4.03
CA CYS A 9 38.71 3.35 -3.44
C CYS A 9 37.48 2.50 -3.04
N PRO A 10 37.45 1.20 -3.37
CA PRO A 10 36.31 0.34 -3.10
C PRO A 10 36.02 0.12 -1.61
N CYS A 11 36.95 0.46 -0.69
CA CYS A 11 36.69 0.39 0.75
C CYS A 11 35.72 1.46 1.29
N GLY A 12 35.23 2.37 0.44
CA GLY A 12 34.30 3.42 0.89
C GLY A 12 34.94 4.54 1.71
N SER A 13 36.27 4.61 1.81
CA SER A 13 36.99 5.66 2.56
C SER A 13 36.92 7.08 1.98
N GLY A 14 36.25 7.27 0.83
CA GLY A 14 36.20 8.55 0.11
C GLY A 14 37.50 8.97 -0.59
N LYS A 15 38.60 8.22 -0.44
CA LYS A 15 39.90 8.50 -1.08
C LYS A 15 40.05 7.77 -2.41
N LYS A 16 40.92 8.26 -3.32
CA LYS A 16 41.28 7.53 -4.55
C LYS A 16 42.07 6.26 -4.22
N LEU A 17 41.90 5.20 -5.02
CA LEU A 17 42.52 3.89 -4.80
C LEU A 17 44.03 4.00 -4.59
N LYS A 18 44.73 4.78 -5.42
CA LYS A 18 46.18 5.02 -5.31
C LYS A 18 46.63 5.48 -3.92
N PHE A 19 45.83 6.29 -3.23
CA PHE A 19 46.17 6.89 -1.94
C PHE A 19 45.59 6.15 -0.73
N CYS A 20 44.84 5.07 -0.96
CA CYS A 20 44.23 4.27 0.10
C CYS A 20 44.67 2.79 0.05
N CYS A 21 44.37 2.10 -1.05
CA CYS A 21 44.64 0.66 -1.23
C CYS A 21 45.47 0.35 -2.49
N GLY A 22 46.35 1.26 -2.90
CA GLY A 22 47.13 1.13 -4.14
C GLY A 22 48.09 -0.07 -4.14
N ASP A 23 48.58 -0.47 -2.97
CA ASP A 23 49.37 -1.68 -2.74
C ASP A 23 48.62 -2.99 -3.05
N LEU A 24 47.29 -2.96 -3.01
CA LEU A 24 46.43 -4.14 -3.24
C LEU A 24 45.83 -4.18 -4.65
N ALA A 25 46.18 -3.25 -5.53
CA ALA A 25 45.54 -3.11 -6.84
C ALA A 25 45.54 -4.42 -7.66
N ALA A 26 46.65 -5.16 -7.64
CA ALA A 26 46.78 -6.42 -8.37
C ALA A 26 45.90 -7.54 -7.80
N ASP A 27 45.74 -7.61 -6.48
CA ASP A 27 44.87 -8.61 -5.84
C ASP A 27 43.40 -8.22 -5.99
N LEU A 28 43.05 -6.94 -5.85
CA LEU A 28 41.70 -6.43 -6.12
C LEU A 28 41.26 -6.71 -7.57
N GLU A 29 42.15 -6.57 -8.55
CA GLU A 29 41.84 -6.88 -9.95
C GLU A 29 41.57 -8.39 -10.17
N LYS A 30 42.25 -9.27 -9.43
CA LYS A 30 41.96 -10.71 -9.48
C LYS A 30 40.63 -11.05 -8.81
N ILE A 31 40.33 -10.39 -7.69
CA ILE A 31 39.07 -10.57 -6.96
C ILE A 31 37.90 -10.13 -7.86
N HIS A 32 37.96 -8.93 -8.43
CA HIS A 32 36.92 -8.42 -9.34
C HIS A 32 36.72 -9.33 -10.55
N ARG A 33 37.81 -9.81 -11.19
CA ARG A 33 37.69 -10.77 -12.31
C ARG A 33 36.99 -12.07 -11.92
N LYS A 34 37.15 -12.54 -10.68
CA LYS A 34 36.45 -13.74 -10.20
C LYS A 34 34.97 -13.47 -9.95
N ILE A 35 34.62 -12.28 -9.47
CA ILE A 35 33.22 -11.87 -9.28
C ILE A 35 32.54 -11.70 -10.65
N GLU A 36 33.18 -10.99 -11.59
CA GLU A 36 32.69 -10.83 -12.98
C GLU A 36 32.58 -12.17 -13.71
N GLY A 37 33.50 -13.10 -13.42
CA GLY A 37 33.49 -14.46 -13.95
C GLY A 37 32.58 -15.43 -13.20
N ASP A 38 31.67 -14.92 -12.36
CA ASP A 38 30.68 -15.67 -11.61
C ASP A 38 31.24 -16.79 -10.72
N GLN A 39 32.31 -16.47 -10.00
CA GLN A 39 33.01 -17.39 -9.09
C GLN A 39 33.14 -16.79 -7.68
N PRO A 40 32.02 -16.50 -6.98
CA PRO A 40 32.03 -15.82 -5.68
C PRO A 40 32.79 -16.62 -4.60
N ARG A 41 32.65 -17.95 -4.56
CA ARG A 41 33.40 -18.80 -3.61
C ARG A 41 34.91 -18.81 -3.88
N ALA A 42 35.32 -18.76 -5.14
CA ALA A 42 36.75 -18.67 -5.48
C ALA A 42 37.32 -17.28 -5.15
N ALA A 43 36.51 -16.23 -5.24
CA ALA A 43 36.86 -14.90 -4.78
C ALA A 43 37.04 -14.86 -3.26
N LEU A 44 36.13 -15.48 -2.49
CA LEU A 44 36.25 -15.63 -1.02
C LEU A 44 37.53 -16.35 -0.62
N SER A 45 37.83 -17.50 -1.22
CA SER A 45 39.06 -18.23 -0.90
C SER A 45 40.32 -17.39 -1.18
N HIS A 46 40.32 -16.59 -2.25
CA HIS A 46 41.43 -15.68 -2.52
C HIS A 46 41.50 -14.53 -1.50
N LEU A 47 40.35 -13.95 -1.13
CA LEU A 47 40.25 -12.91 -0.09
C LEU A 47 40.80 -13.38 1.25
N GLU A 48 40.49 -14.61 1.67
CA GLU A 48 40.99 -15.19 2.91
C GLU A 48 42.52 -15.30 2.93
N GLN A 49 43.13 -15.72 1.81
CA GLN A 49 44.59 -15.79 1.68
C GLN A 49 45.26 -14.42 1.81
N VAL A 50 44.65 -13.38 1.25
CA VAL A 50 45.18 -12.01 1.32
C VAL A 50 44.93 -11.42 2.72
N LEU A 51 43.76 -11.65 3.31
CA LEU A 51 43.42 -11.22 4.68
C LEU A 51 44.25 -11.91 5.75
N ALA A 52 44.75 -13.12 5.52
CA ALA A 52 45.69 -13.77 6.42
C ALA A 52 47.00 -12.95 6.59
N LYS A 53 47.41 -12.22 5.54
CA LYS A 53 48.59 -11.35 5.55
C LYS A 53 48.26 -9.92 5.98
N SER A 54 47.06 -9.45 5.66
CA SER A 54 46.60 -8.09 5.92
C SER A 54 45.25 -8.09 6.67
N PRO A 55 45.24 -8.51 7.96
CA PRO A 55 44.03 -8.89 8.68
C PRO A 55 43.05 -7.76 9.03
N ARG A 56 43.47 -6.50 8.96
CA ARG A 56 42.67 -5.32 9.31
C ARG A 56 42.40 -4.41 8.11
N ARG A 57 42.51 -4.93 6.88
CA ARG A 57 42.37 -4.11 5.68
C ARG A 57 40.89 -3.91 5.31
N GLY A 58 40.36 -2.70 5.45
CA GLY A 58 38.96 -2.40 5.20
C GLY A 58 38.45 -2.76 3.80
N SER A 59 39.24 -2.50 2.74
CA SER A 59 38.85 -2.86 1.36
C SER A 59 38.60 -4.35 1.16
N LEU A 60 39.38 -5.22 1.81
CA LEU A 60 39.24 -6.66 1.68
C LEU A 60 38.09 -7.17 2.56
N LEU A 61 37.88 -6.56 3.73
CA LEU A 61 36.77 -6.89 4.62
C LEU A 61 35.42 -6.47 4.01
N ASP A 62 35.33 -5.30 3.35
CA ASP A 62 34.15 -4.85 2.60
C ASP A 62 33.74 -5.85 1.51
N ILE A 63 34.70 -6.23 0.66
CA ILE A 63 34.42 -7.14 -0.46
C ILE A 63 34.04 -8.53 0.08
N LYS A 64 34.73 -9.02 1.11
CA LYS A 64 34.43 -10.32 1.74
C LYS A 64 33.00 -10.33 2.30
N ALA A 65 32.65 -9.35 3.12
CA ALA A 65 31.30 -9.24 3.69
C ALA A 65 30.22 -9.12 2.60
N THR A 66 30.49 -8.36 1.53
CA THR A 66 29.55 -8.24 0.40
C THR A 66 29.30 -9.59 -0.27
N ILE A 67 30.35 -10.38 -0.50
CA ILE A 67 30.20 -11.69 -1.13
C ILE A 67 29.49 -12.66 -0.18
N GLU A 68 29.83 -12.68 1.10
CA GLU A 68 29.16 -13.52 2.10
C GLU A 68 27.65 -13.20 2.17
N LEU A 69 27.27 -11.90 2.19
CA LEU A 69 25.87 -11.48 2.12
C LEU A 69 25.19 -11.95 0.82
N SER A 70 25.86 -11.82 -0.34
CA SER A 70 25.29 -12.26 -1.63
C SER A 70 25.09 -13.77 -1.74
N LEU A 71 25.83 -14.54 -0.94
CA LEU A 71 25.72 -16.00 -0.84
C LEU A 71 24.77 -16.46 0.27
N ASP A 72 24.08 -15.54 0.94
CA ASP A 72 23.21 -15.80 2.09
C ASP A 72 23.96 -16.44 3.28
N GLU A 73 25.27 -16.21 3.40
CA GLU A 73 26.13 -16.69 4.50
C GLU A 73 26.13 -15.68 5.67
N LEU A 74 24.94 -15.38 6.22
CA LEU A 74 24.71 -14.27 7.17
C LEU A 74 25.60 -14.33 8.43
N ASP A 75 25.81 -15.51 9.02
CA ASP A 75 26.69 -15.70 10.18
C ASP A 75 28.15 -15.36 9.88
N ALA A 76 28.62 -15.71 8.67
CA ALA A 76 29.99 -15.41 8.24
C ALA A 76 30.15 -13.93 7.96
N ALA A 77 29.17 -13.35 7.25
CA ALA A 77 29.08 -11.91 7.00
C ALA A 77 29.13 -11.11 8.31
N GLY A 78 28.33 -11.49 9.32
CA GLY A 78 28.32 -10.84 10.63
C GLY A 78 29.69 -10.80 11.30
N LYS A 79 30.42 -11.91 11.29
CA LYS A 79 31.80 -11.97 11.83
C LYS A 79 32.77 -11.08 11.06
N THR A 80 32.66 -11.06 9.73
CA THR A 80 33.50 -10.19 8.88
C THR A 80 33.19 -8.72 9.11
N ILE A 81 31.91 -8.35 9.20
CA ILE A 81 31.44 -6.98 9.44
C ILE A 81 31.89 -6.49 10.82
N GLN A 82 31.76 -7.30 11.87
CA GLN A 82 32.25 -6.95 13.20
C GLN A 82 33.76 -6.65 13.17
N ARG A 83 34.53 -7.52 12.51
CA ARG A 83 35.98 -7.32 12.35
C ARG A 83 36.31 -6.07 11.52
N TYR A 84 35.45 -5.69 10.58
CA TYR A 84 35.59 -4.46 9.81
C TYR A 84 35.34 -3.23 10.70
N LEU A 85 34.25 -3.23 11.47
CA LEU A 85 33.94 -2.16 12.42
C LEU A 85 35.05 -1.98 13.47
N GLU A 86 35.66 -3.06 13.95
CA GLU A 86 36.82 -3.00 14.86
C GLU A 86 38.10 -2.46 14.18
N ALA A 87 38.26 -2.69 12.88
CA ALA A 87 39.41 -2.21 12.12
C ALA A 87 39.27 -0.72 11.75
N GLU A 88 38.09 -0.30 11.31
CA GLU A 88 37.82 1.03 10.79
C GLU A 88 36.45 1.56 11.30
N PRO A 89 36.33 1.90 12.61
CA PRO A 89 35.05 2.26 13.23
C PRO A 89 34.44 3.57 12.68
N GLN A 90 35.25 4.39 12.01
CA GLN A 90 34.85 5.66 11.39
C GLN A 90 34.59 5.52 9.88
N ASN A 91 34.56 4.30 9.34
CA ASN A 91 34.26 4.07 7.94
C ASN A 91 32.75 3.84 7.74
N PRO A 92 32.05 4.73 7.01
CA PRO A 92 30.60 4.61 6.79
C PRO A 92 30.20 3.33 6.07
N ALA A 93 31.08 2.74 5.24
CA ALA A 93 30.77 1.49 4.53
C ALA A 93 30.66 0.28 5.48
N ALA A 94 31.42 0.25 6.58
CA ALA A 94 31.35 -0.83 7.56
C ALA A 94 29.99 -0.84 8.28
N HIS A 95 29.49 0.34 8.66
CA HIS A 95 28.17 0.53 9.26
C HIS A 95 27.04 0.25 8.26
N ALA A 96 27.21 0.65 7.00
CA ALA A 96 26.25 0.33 5.95
C ALA A 96 26.09 -1.20 5.74
N LEU A 97 27.18 -1.96 5.77
CA LEU A 97 27.10 -3.43 5.70
C LEU A 97 26.42 -4.03 6.94
N ALA A 98 26.64 -3.45 8.12
CA ALA A 98 25.92 -3.84 9.33
C ALA A 98 24.42 -3.57 9.21
N ALA A 99 24.03 -2.43 8.64
CA ALA A 99 22.63 -2.13 8.33
C ALA A 99 22.04 -3.11 7.31
N THR A 100 22.76 -3.44 6.24
CA THR A 100 22.29 -4.44 5.25
C THR A 100 22.12 -5.82 5.87
N LEU A 101 23.04 -6.26 6.74
CA LEU A 101 22.89 -7.52 7.46
C LEU A 101 21.67 -7.50 8.38
N ALA A 102 21.50 -6.42 9.15
CA ALA A 102 20.35 -6.26 10.04
C ALA A 102 19.02 -6.24 9.26
N ALA A 103 18.99 -5.62 8.08
CA ALA A 103 17.81 -5.54 7.22
C ALA A 103 17.38 -6.91 6.66
N ALA A 104 18.27 -7.90 6.64
CA ALA A 104 17.91 -9.28 6.29
C ALA A 104 17.08 -9.97 7.38
N GLU A 105 17.16 -9.50 8.63
CA GLU A 105 16.35 -9.98 9.75
C GLU A 105 15.11 -9.10 9.95
N ALA A 106 15.33 -7.79 10.08
CA ALA A 106 14.28 -6.82 10.35
C ALA A 106 14.71 -5.39 9.95
N GLY A 107 13.81 -4.65 9.30
CA GLY A 107 14.01 -3.25 8.91
C GLY A 107 14.19 -2.33 10.12
N THR A 108 13.33 -2.48 11.13
CA THR A 108 13.37 -1.66 12.36
C THR A 108 14.72 -1.68 13.08
N ILE A 109 15.38 -2.84 13.20
CA ILE A 109 16.71 -2.95 13.85
C ILE A 109 17.84 -2.44 12.95
N ALA A 110 17.62 -2.36 11.63
CA ALA A 110 18.60 -1.92 10.66
C ALA A 110 18.74 -0.40 10.58
N VAL A 111 17.77 0.34 11.10
CA VAL A 111 17.77 1.82 11.10
C VAL A 111 18.96 2.38 11.88
N GLU A 112 19.26 1.87 13.08
CA GLU A 112 20.33 2.44 13.92
C GLU A 112 21.73 2.28 13.29
N PRO A 113 22.15 1.10 12.79
CA PRO A 113 23.39 0.98 12.03
C PRO A 113 23.42 1.84 10.76
N LEU A 114 22.27 2.06 10.10
CA LEU A 114 22.20 2.97 8.96
C LEU A 114 22.44 4.42 9.39
N GLN A 115 21.89 4.84 10.53
CA GLN A 115 22.15 6.17 11.09
C GLN A 115 23.63 6.34 11.47
N ASP A 116 24.28 5.31 12.02
CA ASP A 116 25.74 5.31 12.25
C ASP A 116 26.52 5.54 10.96
N ALA A 117 26.10 4.92 9.85
CA ALA A 117 26.71 5.12 8.54
C ALA A 117 26.50 6.56 8.02
N LEU A 118 25.25 7.04 8.02
CA LEU A 118 24.87 8.35 7.48
C LEU A 118 25.52 9.51 8.24
N GLU A 119 25.68 9.38 9.56
CA GLU A 119 26.33 10.37 10.41
C GLU A 119 27.85 10.51 10.17
N LEU A 120 28.48 9.51 9.56
CA LEU A 120 29.88 9.49 9.17
C LEU A 120 30.11 9.95 7.72
N VAL A 121 29.04 10.16 6.94
CA VAL A 121 29.14 10.71 5.59
C VAL A 121 29.45 12.21 5.66
N THR A 122 30.51 12.63 4.96
CA THR A 122 30.94 14.04 4.92
C THR A 122 30.56 14.73 3.61
N ASP A 123 31.15 14.29 2.49
CA ASP A 123 31.08 15.03 1.21
C ASP A 123 30.24 14.32 0.14
N SER A 124 30.49 13.03 -0.09
CA SER A 124 29.78 12.25 -1.12
C SER A 124 29.27 10.94 -0.54
N MET A 125 28.04 10.57 -0.89
CA MET A 125 27.41 9.34 -0.41
C MET A 125 28.17 8.12 -0.95
N PRO A 126 28.80 7.28 -0.11
CA PRO A 126 29.41 6.05 -0.58
C PRO A 126 28.32 5.13 -1.14
N ARG A 127 28.62 4.44 -2.25
CA ARG A 127 27.68 3.49 -2.88
C ARG A 127 27.13 2.45 -1.90
N ARG A 128 27.94 1.99 -0.94
CA ARG A 128 27.52 1.06 0.12
C ARG A 128 26.42 1.64 1.00
N VAL A 129 26.55 2.91 1.39
CA VAL A 129 25.54 3.60 2.19
C VAL A 129 24.26 3.76 1.38
N LEU A 130 24.36 4.16 0.10
CA LEU A 130 23.19 4.25 -0.78
C LEU A 130 22.47 2.90 -0.91
N GLN A 131 23.20 1.80 -1.12
CA GLN A 131 22.66 0.45 -1.15
C GLN A 131 21.96 0.08 0.18
N ALA A 132 22.55 0.44 1.31
CA ALA A 132 21.96 0.20 2.63
C ALA A 132 20.66 1.00 2.84
N ILE A 133 20.57 2.27 2.40
CA ILE A 133 19.32 3.05 2.45
C ILE A 133 18.20 2.30 1.71
N GLY A 134 18.50 1.80 0.50
CA GLY A 134 17.55 1.02 -0.30
C GLY A 134 17.13 -0.27 0.40
N ALA A 135 18.09 -1.05 0.93
CA ALA A 135 17.82 -2.31 1.62
C ALA A 135 16.95 -2.10 2.89
N VAL A 136 17.30 -1.11 3.72
CA VAL A 136 16.54 -0.78 4.93
C VAL A 136 15.13 -0.29 4.57
N GLY A 137 15.00 0.57 3.55
CA GLY A 137 13.69 1.04 3.09
C GLY A 137 12.77 -0.09 2.63
N HIS A 138 13.30 -1.08 1.90
CA HIS A 138 12.52 -2.26 1.51
C HIS A 138 12.19 -3.17 2.69
N ALA A 139 13.13 -3.42 3.60
CA ALA A 139 12.87 -4.24 4.79
C ALA A 139 11.78 -3.62 5.68
N LEU A 140 11.82 -2.30 5.88
CA LEU A 140 10.76 -1.56 6.59
C LEU A 140 9.41 -1.66 5.88
N LEU A 141 9.40 -1.69 4.54
CA LEU A 141 8.16 -1.84 3.76
C LEU A 141 7.55 -3.23 3.96
N VAL A 142 8.38 -4.28 3.95
CA VAL A 142 7.94 -5.66 4.21
C VAL A 142 7.37 -5.81 5.62
N GLU A 143 7.96 -5.12 6.60
CA GLU A 143 7.46 -5.07 7.98
C GLU A 143 6.18 -4.25 8.18
N GLY A 144 5.73 -3.50 7.17
CA GLY A 144 4.59 -2.59 7.29
C GLY A 144 4.90 -1.26 8.00
N SER A 145 6.18 -0.93 8.22
CA SER A 145 6.62 0.36 8.77
C SER A 145 6.56 1.47 7.72
N LEU A 146 5.35 1.80 7.27
CA LEU A 146 5.07 2.60 6.07
C LEU A 146 5.77 3.96 6.05
N ILE A 147 5.68 4.73 7.13
CA ILE A 147 6.24 6.09 7.21
C ILE A 147 7.76 6.07 7.10
N ALA A 148 8.40 5.14 7.81
CA ALA A 148 9.84 4.96 7.76
C ALA A 148 10.28 4.45 6.37
N ALA A 149 9.61 3.43 5.84
CA ALA A 149 9.90 2.88 4.51
C ALA A 149 9.87 3.96 3.43
N ARG A 150 8.81 4.77 3.39
CA ARG A 150 8.67 5.88 2.44
C ARG A 150 9.79 6.89 2.57
N ALA A 151 10.13 7.31 3.80
CA ALA A 151 11.21 8.26 4.04
C ALA A 151 12.55 7.75 3.50
N HIS A 152 12.87 6.47 3.73
CA HIS A 152 14.11 5.86 3.23
C HIS A 152 14.12 5.73 1.70
N LEU A 153 13.01 5.33 1.09
CA LEU A 153 12.91 5.21 -0.37
C LEU A 153 12.97 6.57 -1.08
N TRP A 154 12.39 7.62 -0.48
CA TRP A 154 12.54 9.00 -0.98
C TRP A 154 13.97 9.50 -0.84
N LEU A 155 14.63 9.25 0.29
CA LEU A 155 16.04 9.57 0.47
C LEU A 155 16.93 8.85 -0.56
N TYR A 156 16.66 7.56 -0.80
CA TYR A 156 17.36 6.78 -1.82
C TYR A 156 17.21 7.41 -3.20
N HIS A 157 15.97 7.70 -3.62
CA HIS A 157 15.68 8.28 -4.92
C HIS A 157 16.34 9.66 -5.09
N GLY A 158 16.27 10.52 -4.07
CA GLY A 158 16.88 11.85 -4.09
C GLY A 158 18.41 11.81 -4.24
N VAL A 159 19.08 10.75 -3.78
CA VAL A 159 20.54 10.58 -3.90
C VAL A 159 20.94 9.83 -5.18
N ALA A 160 20.17 8.82 -5.60
CA ALA A 160 20.47 8.01 -6.78
C ALA A 160 20.25 8.77 -8.10
N GLY A 161 19.32 9.73 -8.13
CA GLY A 161 19.00 10.52 -9.31
C GLY A 161 18.05 9.81 -10.29
N GLU A 162 17.85 10.41 -11.47
CA GLU A 162 16.81 10.00 -12.43
C GLU A 162 17.09 8.68 -13.17
N GLU A 163 18.32 8.16 -13.12
CA GLU A 163 18.69 6.91 -13.81
C GLU A 163 18.20 5.65 -13.07
N ASP A 164 18.03 5.71 -11.75
CA ASP A 164 17.51 4.60 -10.93
C ASP A 164 16.04 4.84 -10.53
N LEU A 165 15.14 4.32 -11.37
CA LEU A 165 13.69 4.42 -11.17
C LEU A 165 13.13 3.33 -10.24
N GLY A 166 13.94 2.44 -9.67
CA GLY A 166 13.47 1.29 -8.88
C GLY A 166 12.68 1.73 -7.65
N ALA A 167 13.27 2.59 -6.82
CA ALA A 167 12.62 3.12 -5.61
C ALA A 167 11.34 3.92 -5.94
N MET A 168 11.38 4.71 -7.03
CA MET A 168 10.22 5.47 -7.50
C MET A 168 9.08 4.53 -7.92
N LYS A 169 9.37 3.48 -8.70
CA LYS A 169 8.37 2.47 -9.09
C LYS A 169 7.74 1.80 -7.86
N THR A 170 8.54 1.50 -6.83
CA THR A 170 8.04 0.93 -5.57
C THR A 170 7.12 1.91 -4.82
N LEU A 171 7.49 3.18 -4.71
CA LEU A 171 6.65 4.23 -4.12
C LEU A 171 5.34 4.43 -4.89
N LEU A 172 5.38 4.41 -6.22
CA LEU A 172 4.18 4.51 -7.06
C LEU A 172 3.25 3.31 -6.90
N LYS A 173 3.79 2.09 -6.86
CA LYS A 173 3.02 0.87 -6.58
C LYS A 173 2.36 0.93 -5.20
N LEU A 174 3.08 1.41 -4.18
CA LEU A 174 2.55 1.60 -2.85
C LEU A 174 1.36 2.58 -2.82
N ASN A 175 1.43 3.65 -3.61
CA ASN A 175 0.33 4.61 -3.71
C ASN A 175 -0.91 4.06 -4.46
N GLN A 176 -0.79 2.90 -5.13
CA GLN A 176 -1.88 2.17 -5.77
C GLN A 176 -2.51 1.10 -4.87
N VAL A 177 -1.97 0.86 -3.67
CA VAL A 177 -2.54 -0.10 -2.73
C VAL A 177 -3.95 0.37 -2.32
N ALA A 178 -4.94 -0.46 -2.64
CA ALA A 178 -6.33 -0.17 -2.31
C ALA A 178 -6.51 -0.04 -0.79
N GLY A 179 -7.26 0.96 -0.36
CA GLY A 179 -7.55 1.20 1.05
C GLY A 179 -6.51 2.03 1.79
N LEU A 180 -5.36 2.37 1.20
CA LEU A 180 -4.37 3.24 1.85
C LEU A 180 -4.81 4.73 1.81
N PRO A 181 -5.08 5.38 2.95
CA PRO A 181 -5.56 6.78 3.01
C PRO A 181 -4.59 7.78 2.35
N LEU A 182 -5.09 8.87 1.75
CA LEU A 182 -4.20 9.88 1.14
C LEU A 182 -3.28 10.53 2.17
N LEU A 183 -3.74 10.67 3.41
CA LEU A 183 -2.93 11.21 4.52
C LEU A 183 -1.63 10.41 4.76
N LEU A 184 -1.58 9.13 4.38
CA LEU A 184 -0.39 8.29 4.47
C LEU A 184 0.37 8.18 3.13
N ARG A 185 -0.27 8.54 2.01
CA ARG A 185 0.30 8.54 0.65
C ARG A 185 0.89 9.88 0.23
N ASP A 186 0.42 10.97 0.81
CA ASP A 186 0.98 12.31 0.59
C ASP A 186 2.34 12.44 1.31
N GLN A 187 3.06 13.50 1.02
CA GLN A 187 4.34 13.77 1.65
C GLN A 187 4.14 14.58 2.93
N LEU A 188 4.70 14.08 4.03
CA LEU A 188 4.74 14.81 5.30
C LEU A 188 6.02 15.66 5.33
N TYR A 189 5.87 16.97 5.41
CA TYR A 189 6.97 17.93 5.43
C TYR A 189 7.23 18.45 6.84
N LEU A 190 8.50 18.76 7.15
CA LEU A 190 8.84 19.49 8.36
C LEU A 190 8.27 20.91 8.30
N GLN A 191 7.77 21.42 9.43
CA GLN A 191 7.29 22.79 9.56
C GLN A 191 8.44 23.77 9.71
N GLU A 192 8.30 24.91 9.05
CA GLU A 192 9.20 26.06 9.15
C GLU A 192 9.05 26.76 10.51
N PRO A 193 10.11 27.40 11.02
CA PRO A 193 10.02 28.17 12.25
C PRO A 193 9.26 29.48 12.01
N PRO A 194 8.61 30.08 13.03
CA PRO A 194 8.09 31.43 12.92
C PRO A 194 9.19 32.44 12.58
N LEU A 195 8.87 33.47 11.79
CA LEU A 195 9.86 34.46 11.35
C LEU A 195 10.51 35.20 12.54
N GLY A 196 11.85 35.24 12.55
CA GLY A 196 12.64 36.06 13.48
C GLY A 196 12.82 35.48 14.88
N VAL A 197 12.58 34.19 15.07
CA VAL A 197 12.84 33.50 16.34
C VAL A 197 14.33 33.33 16.61
N ALA A 198 14.75 33.45 17.87
CA ALA A 198 16.17 33.39 18.24
C ALA A 198 16.82 32.01 18.01
N TRP A 199 16.01 30.97 17.85
CA TRP A 199 16.42 29.57 17.68
C TRP A 199 16.36 29.09 16.21
N GLU A 200 16.08 29.98 15.25
CA GLU A 200 15.98 29.69 13.81
C GLU A 200 17.22 28.92 13.30
N ALA A 201 18.43 29.39 13.61
CA ALA A 201 19.66 28.73 13.18
C ALA A 201 19.83 27.29 13.73
N ALA A 202 19.25 26.98 14.89
CA ALA A 202 19.25 25.62 15.43
C ALA A 202 18.21 24.74 14.72
N HIS A 203 17.06 25.30 14.37
CA HIS A 203 16.04 24.62 13.57
C HIS A 203 16.53 24.34 12.13
N ASP A 204 17.12 25.33 11.44
CA ASP A 204 17.72 25.16 10.11
C ASP A 204 18.77 24.03 10.11
N ARG A 205 19.56 23.96 11.19
CA ARG A 205 20.54 22.89 11.38
C ARG A 205 19.86 21.53 11.51
N ALA A 206 18.75 21.44 12.24
CA ALA A 206 17.96 20.21 12.37
C ALA A 206 17.38 19.79 11.01
N GLN A 207 16.81 20.72 10.24
CA GLN A 207 16.33 20.45 8.88
C GLN A 207 17.46 19.97 7.94
N LEU A 208 18.64 20.60 7.99
CA LEU A 208 19.80 20.20 7.19
C LEU A 208 20.29 18.78 7.54
N LEU A 209 20.26 18.42 8.83
CA LEU A 209 20.55 17.03 9.25
C LEU A 209 19.51 16.07 8.68
N ALA A 210 18.22 16.46 8.73
CA ALA A 210 17.13 15.64 8.26
C ALA A 210 17.14 15.41 6.75
N SER A 211 17.44 16.45 5.95
CA SER A 211 17.57 16.35 4.48
C SER A 211 18.74 15.47 4.03
N ARG A 212 19.74 15.26 4.90
CA ARG A 212 20.86 14.35 4.69
C ARG A 212 20.60 12.91 5.19
N GLY A 213 19.41 12.63 5.70
CA GLY A 213 19.07 11.33 6.29
C GLY A 213 19.63 11.11 7.71
N GLN A 214 20.30 12.09 8.32
CA GLN A 214 20.85 12.01 9.68
C GLN A 214 19.76 12.24 10.73
N TRP A 215 18.69 11.48 10.62
CA TRP A 215 17.44 11.62 11.37
C TRP A 215 17.64 11.43 12.87
N ARG A 216 18.56 10.58 13.31
CA ARG A 216 18.84 10.42 14.75
C ARG A 216 19.35 11.72 15.39
N ARG A 217 20.24 12.45 14.70
CA ARG A 217 20.73 13.76 15.16
C ARG A 217 19.67 14.85 15.02
N ALA A 218 18.90 14.83 13.93
CA ALA A 218 17.83 15.78 13.72
C ALA A 218 16.73 15.63 14.80
N ALA A 219 16.31 14.40 15.12
CA ALA A 219 15.34 14.10 16.17
C ALA A 219 15.83 14.62 17.52
N ALA A 220 17.07 14.32 17.92
CA ALA A 220 17.63 14.81 19.18
C ALA A 220 17.64 16.35 19.26
N LEU A 221 17.92 17.04 18.15
CA LEU A 221 17.92 18.50 18.11
C LEU A 221 16.50 19.09 18.15
N PHE A 222 15.54 18.50 17.42
CA PHE A 222 14.14 18.91 17.49
C PHE A 222 13.52 18.62 18.87
N GLU A 223 13.84 17.49 19.50
CA GLU A 223 13.43 17.19 20.88
C GLU A 223 13.98 18.21 21.87
N GLN A 224 15.26 18.59 21.72
CA GLN A 224 15.85 19.64 22.56
C GLN A 224 15.12 20.97 22.35
N LEU A 225 14.91 21.39 21.11
CA LEU A 225 14.20 22.62 20.79
C LEU A 225 12.77 22.61 21.33
N ALA A 226 12.04 21.50 21.20
CA ALA A 226 10.69 21.35 21.73
C ALA A 226 10.64 21.42 23.27
N ASN A 227 11.70 20.95 23.95
CA ASN A 227 11.81 21.09 25.41
C ASN A 227 12.15 22.52 25.84
N ASP A 228 13.00 23.20 25.09
CA ASP A 228 13.40 24.60 25.34
C ASP A 228 12.27 25.59 24.98
N HIS A 229 11.40 25.21 24.05
CA HIS A 229 10.28 26.00 23.52
C HIS A 229 8.97 25.19 23.49
N PRO A 230 8.40 24.83 24.66
CA PRO A 230 7.25 23.93 24.74
C PRO A 230 5.94 24.49 24.18
N ASP A 231 5.87 25.81 24.00
CA ASP A 231 4.69 26.51 23.46
C ASP A 231 4.68 26.55 21.92
N GLU A 232 5.72 26.03 21.26
CA GLU A 232 5.87 26.03 19.80
C GLU A 232 5.45 24.67 19.21
N PRO A 233 4.20 24.52 18.69
CA PRO A 233 3.67 23.23 18.26
C PRO A 233 4.49 22.62 17.11
N GLY A 234 5.00 23.42 16.18
CA GLY A 234 5.74 22.91 15.03
C GLY A 234 7.03 22.15 15.39
N LEU A 235 7.62 22.43 16.55
CA LEU A 235 8.77 21.67 17.05
C LEU A 235 8.37 20.26 17.51
N LEU A 236 7.19 20.11 18.13
CA LEU A 236 6.64 18.80 18.51
C LEU A 236 6.30 17.96 17.28
N TYR A 237 5.70 18.59 16.26
CA TYR A 237 5.43 17.95 14.98
C TYR A 237 6.72 17.47 14.31
N ASN A 238 7.73 18.34 14.21
CA ASN A 238 9.02 18.00 13.59
C ASN A 238 9.74 16.88 14.34
N ALA A 239 9.77 16.92 15.68
CA ALA A 239 10.36 15.84 16.48
C ALA A 239 9.62 14.50 16.27
N GLY A 240 8.28 14.54 16.24
CA GLY A 240 7.46 13.37 15.93
C GLY A 240 7.75 12.82 14.53
N LEU A 241 7.72 13.66 13.50
CA LEU A 241 7.90 13.26 12.11
C LEU A 241 9.26 12.59 11.87
N VAL A 242 10.34 13.18 12.36
CA VAL A 242 11.69 12.58 12.24
C VAL A 242 11.78 11.27 13.02
N SER A 243 11.09 11.13 14.15
CA SER A 243 10.97 9.86 14.87
C SER A 243 10.23 8.81 14.05
N GLY A 244 9.20 9.21 13.30
CA GLY A 244 8.50 8.36 12.34
C GLY A 244 9.41 7.85 11.23
N TRP A 245 10.30 8.70 10.70
CA TRP A 245 11.30 8.30 9.70
C TRP A 245 12.32 7.28 10.24
N LEU A 246 12.59 7.33 11.55
CA LEU A 246 13.40 6.34 12.27
C LEU A 246 12.66 5.03 12.61
N GLY A 247 11.40 4.88 12.21
CA GLY A 247 10.58 3.71 12.58
C GLY A 247 10.10 3.71 14.03
N ARG A 248 10.24 4.81 14.77
CA ARG A 248 9.85 4.93 16.17
C ARG A 248 8.38 5.35 16.29
N ASN A 249 7.48 4.44 15.90
CA ASN A 249 6.05 4.73 15.71
C ASN A 249 5.37 5.36 16.96
N ALA A 250 5.67 4.87 18.16
CA ALA A 250 5.10 5.42 19.40
C ALA A 250 5.47 6.91 19.62
N GLN A 251 6.69 7.30 19.28
CA GLN A 251 7.15 8.69 19.38
C GLN A 251 6.52 9.56 18.29
N PHE A 252 6.34 9.01 17.09
CA PHE A 252 5.65 9.70 16.00
C PHE A 252 4.20 10.01 16.36
N VAL A 253 3.44 9.00 16.78
CA VAL A 253 2.05 9.14 17.24
C VAL A 253 1.96 10.14 18.39
N SER A 254 2.84 10.02 19.39
CA SER A 254 2.83 10.95 20.53
C SER A 254 3.15 12.40 20.11
N GLY A 255 4.07 12.61 19.17
CA GLY A 255 4.40 13.94 18.65
C GLY A 255 3.24 14.59 17.91
N LEU A 256 2.57 13.83 17.03
CA LEU A 256 1.39 14.29 16.30
C LEU A 256 0.22 14.67 17.21
N ARG A 257 -0.08 13.84 18.22
CA ARG A 257 -1.14 14.13 19.21
C ARG A 257 -0.85 15.40 20.00
N ARG A 258 0.38 15.54 20.51
CA ARG A 258 0.77 16.74 21.27
C ARG A 258 0.77 17.99 20.39
N PHE A 259 1.16 17.88 19.13
CA PHE A 259 1.01 18.95 18.15
C PHE A 259 -0.46 19.34 17.96
N ALA A 260 -1.35 18.37 17.75
CA ALA A 260 -2.78 18.61 17.56
C ALA A 260 -3.42 19.24 18.80
N GLU A 261 -3.11 18.73 20.00
CA GLU A 261 -3.57 19.25 21.29
C GLU A 261 -3.14 20.70 21.52
N LEU A 262 -1.84 21.00 21.33
CA LEU A 262 -1.31 22.34 21.56
C LEU A 262 -1.83 23.34 20.52
N THR A 263 -1.93 22.94 19.25
CA THR A 263 -2.50 23.76 18.18
C THR A 263 -3.98 24.06 18.47
N ALA A 264 -4.76 23.04 18.86
CA ALA A 264 -6.15 23.19 19.25
C ALA A 264 -6.34 24.13 20.45
N ALA A 265 -5.44 24.06 21.43
CA ALA A 265 -5.49 24.92 22.61
C ALA A 265 -5.12 26.39 22.32
N THR A 266 -4.27 26.64 21.32
CA THR A 266 -3.72 27.98 21.03
C THR A 266 -4.51 28.74 19.97
N VAL A 267 -4.88 28.08 18.88
CA VAL A 267 -5.52 28.70 17.70
C VAL A 267 -6.93 28.13 17.44
N GLY A 268 -7.30 27.06 18.13
CA GLY A 268 -8.54 26.31 17.89
C GLY A 268 -8.31 25.10 17.00
N VAL A 269 -9.36 24.30 16.77
CA VAL A 269 -9.28 23.07 15.97
C VAL A 269 -9.07 23.44 14.50
N THR A 270 -7.81 23.39 14.05
CA THR A 270 -7.39 23.65 12.67
C THR A 270 -7.32 22.37 11.84
N ASP A 271 -7.30 22.50 10.52
CA ASP A 271 -7.11 21.37 9.61
C ASP A 271 -5.80 20.61 9.90
N ASP A 272 -4.71 21.31 10.24
CA ASP A 272 -3.42 20.68 10.57
C ASP A 272 -3.53 19.81 11.84
N ALA A 273 -4.24 20.29 12.87
CA ALA A 273 -4.46 19.54 14.09
C ALA A 273 -5.33 18.30 13.83
N ILE A 274 -6.37 18.43 13.01
CA ILE A 274 -7.26 17.33 12.63
C ILE A 274 -6.48 16.25 11.87
N GLU A 275 -5.66 16.63 10.88
CA GLU A 275 -4.90 15.69 10.07
C GLU A 275 -3.79 15.00 10.85
N ALA A 276 -3.08 15.71 11.73
CA ALA A 276 -2.10 15.12 12.62
C ALA A 276 -2.75 14.09 13.56
N GLU A 277 -3.89 14.42 14.16
CA GLU A 277 -4.66 13.48 14.99
C GLU A 277 -5.19 12.30 14.16
N ALA A 278 -5.63 12.53 12.92
CA ALA A 278 -6.10 11.46 12.02
C ALA A 278 -5.00 10.45 11.70
N VAL A 279 -3.80 10.93 11.34
CA VAL A 279 -2.60 10.10 11.15
C VAL A 279 -2.22 9.36 12.44
N ALA A 280 -2.29 10.04 13.59
CA ALA A 280 -2.03 9.40 14.88
C ALA A 280 -3.01 8.26 15.16
N GLN A 281 -4.32 8.44 14.92
CA GLN A 281 -5.33 7.40 15.11
C GLN A 281 -5.10 6.19 14.20
N MET A 282 -4.71 6.39 12.94
CA MET A 282 -4.44 5.29 12.00
C MET A 282 -3.23 4.45 12.41
N LEU A 283 -2.22 5.07 13.01
CA LEU A 283 -0.93 4.43 13.33
C LEU A 283 -0.79 4.01 14.79
N ASP A 284 -1.74 4.38 15.65
CA ASP A 284 -1.70 4.01 17.06
C ASP A 284 -2.11 2.55 17.28
N ALA A 285 -1.13 1.72 17.59
CA ALA A 285 -1.35 0.32 17.95
C ALA A 285 -2.01 0.14 19.34
N THR A 286 -1.98 1.16 20.20
CA THR A 286 -2.46 1.08 21.59
C THR A 286 -3.90 1.60 21.78
N GLY A 287 -4.38 2.40 20.83
CA GLY A 287 -5.71 3.02 20.84
C GLY A 287 -6.72 2.33 19.92
N GLN A 288 -6.46 1.09 19.51
CA GLN A 288 -7.35 0.33 18.63
C GLN A 288 -8.66 -0.04 19.36
N ASP A 289 -9.75 -0.09 18.59
CA ASP A 289 -11.03 -0.55 19.10
C ASP A 289 -10.95 -2.02 19.53
N ALA A 290 -11.85 -2.42 20.43
CA ALA A 290 -11.88 -3.80 20.91
C ALA A 290 -12.02 -4.77 19.72
N ALA A 291 -11.20 -5.81 19.70
CA ALA A 291 -11.36 -6.90 18.77
C ALA A 291 -12.44 -7.88 19.25
N ILE A 292 -13.03 -8.61 18.32
CA ILE A 292 -13.87 -9.78 18.59
C ILE A 292 -13.12 -11.04 18.15
N ASP A 293 -13.32 -12.14 18.88
CA ASP A 293 -12.78 -13.44 18.49
C ASP A 293 -13.39 -13.86 17.15
N VAL A 294 -12.54 -14.38 16.25
CA VAL A 294 -12.97 -15.24 15.15
C VAL A 294 -12.89 -16.67 15.67
N VAL A 295 -14.03 -17.35 15.73
CA VAL A 295 -14.20 -18.61 16.45
C VAL A 295 -14.43 -19.74 15.46
N ARG A 296 -13.65 -20.81 15.61
CA ARG A 296 -13.89 -22.09 14.93
C ARG A 296 -14.63 -23.04 15.87
N LEU A 297 -15.81 -23.46 15.44
CA LEU A 297 -16.63 -24.48 16.06
C LEU A 297 -16.43 -25.80 15.32
N THR A 298 -16.08 -26.86 16.05
CA THR A 298 -15.96 -28.21 15.48
C THR A 298 -17.12 -29.07 15.95
N TYR A 299 -17.84 -29.69 15.00
CA TYR A 299 -18.93 -30.63 15.27
C TYR A 299 -18.63 -32.01 14.71
N ASP A 300 -19.12 -33.02 15.42
CA ASP A 300 -19.33 -34.35 14.84
C ASP A 300 -20.34 -34.29 13.70
N VAL A 301 -20.25 -35.26 12.79
CA VAL A 301 -21.24 -35.46 11.73
C VAL A 301 -22.01 -36.74 12.06
N ALA A 302 -23.29 -36.58 12.43
CA ALA A 302 -24.13 -37.70 12.85
C ALA A 302 -24.66 -38.49 11.64
N ASP A 303 -25.01 -37.79 10.55
CA ASP A 303 -25.40 -38.39 9.28
C ASP A 303 -24.82 -37.57 8.11
N GLU A 304 -23.77 -38.10 7.47
CA GLU A 304 -23.12 -37.48 6.32
C GLU A 304 -24.10 -37.28 5.14
N THR A 305 -25.03 -38.20 4.93
CA THR A 305 -25.97 -38.12 3.79
C THR A 305 -26.93 -36.95 3.99
N VAL A 306 -27.44 -36.77 5.21
CA VAL A 306 -28.32 -35.64 5.56
C VAL A 306 -27.57 -34.32 5.43
N VAL A 307 -26.35 -34.23 5.95
CA VAL A 307 -25.52 -33.00 5.86
C VAL A 307 -25.26 -32.62 4.40
N LEU A 308 -24.85 -33.57 3.56
CA LEU A 308 -24.56 -33.30 2.15
C LEU A 308 -25.84 -32.95 1.35
N ASP A 309 -27.00 -33.56 1.66
CA ASP A 309 -28.28 -33.17 1.05
C ASP A 309 -28.67 -31.73 1.42
N ARG A 310 -28.47 -31.34 2.69
CA ARG A 310 -28.71 -29.97 3.16
C ARG A 310 -27.80 -28.96 2.47
N PHE A 311 -26.50 -29.24 2.36
CA PHE A 311 -25.58 -28.35 1.63
C PHE A 311 -25.96 -28.14 0.17
N ALA A 312 -26.53 -29.15 -0.48
CA ALA A 312 -26.94 -29.06 -1.88
C ALA A 312 -28.28 -28.34 -2.10
N ARG A 313 -29.16 -28.32 -1.10
CA ARG A 313 -30.57 -27.92 -1.27
C ARG A 313 -31.03 -26.77 -0.38
N ASP A 314 -30.42 -26.59 0.78
CA ASP A 314 -30.84 -25.57 1.71
C ASP A 314 -30.24 -24.20 1.30
N PRO A 315 -31.10 -23.19 1.07
CA PRO A 315 -30.67 -21.90 0.57
C PRO A 315 -29.86 -21.06 1.58
N HIS A 316 -29.64 -21.53 2.81
CA HIS A 316 -28.69 -20.90 3.73
C HIS A 316 -27.23 -21.18 3.39
N PHE A 317 -26.95 -22.15 2.50
CA PHE A 317 -25.60 -22.45 2.06
C PHE A 317 -25.38 -21.97 0.63
N SER A 318 -24.24 -21.32 0.40
CA SER A 318 -23.77 -20.96 -0.94
C SER A 318 -22.37 -21.51 -1.16
N ALA A 319 -22.08 -21.95 -2.39
CA ALA A 319 -20.76 -22.47 -2.73
C ALA A 319 -19.68 -21.40 -2.53
N TYR A 320 -18.63 -21.74 -1.80
CA TYR A 320 -17.47 -20.89 -1.60
C TYR A 320 -16.22 -21.63 -2.06
N GLN A 321 -15.42 -20.98 -2.91
CA GLN A 321 -14.15 -21.51 -3.37
C GLN A 321 -13.04 -20.86 -2.56
N LEU A 322 -12.24 -21.69 -1.89
CA LEU A 322 -11.05 -21.25 -1.17
C LEU A 322 -10.03 -20.73 -2.18
N GLU A 323 -9.37 -19.63 -1.83
CA GLU A 323 -8.24 -19.12 -2.59
C GLU A 323 -6.99 -20.02 -2.41
N GLU A 324 -6.04 -19.93 -3.34
CA GLU A 324 -4.76 -20.67 -3.29
C GLU A 324 -4.00 -20.38 -1.98
N SER A 325 -4.07 -19.12 -1.53
CA SER A 325 -3.46 -18.65 -0.28
C SER A 325 -4.09 -19.32 0.94
N GLU A 326 -5.40 -19.49 0.96
CA GLU A 326 -6.11 -20.16 2.05
C GLU A 326 -5.81 -21.65 2.04
N LEU A 327 -5.83 -22.28 0.86
CA LEU A 327 -5.48 -23.70 0.69
C LEU A 327 -4.07 -24.00 1.19
N ALA A 328 -3.11 -23.11 0.94
CA ALA A 328 -1.73 -23.25 1.41
C ALA A 328 -1.60 -23.21 2.95
N THR A 329 -2.57 -22.63 3.67
CA THR A 329 -2.56 -22.60 5.14
C THR A 329 -3.20 -23.82 5.79
N ILE A 330 -3.89 -24.67 5.01
CA ILE A 330 -4.56 -25.87 5.55
C ILE A 330 -3.54 -26.97 5.80
N GLU A 331 -3.40 -27.37 7.07
CA GLU A 331 -2.62 -28.54 7.43
C GLU A 331 -3.38 -29.83 7.06
N GLY A 332 -2.87 -30.54 6.06
CA GLY A 332 -3.39 -31.83 5.63
C GLY A 332 -4.33 -31.75 4.42
N PRO A 333 -5.21 -32.75 4.22
CA PRO A 333 -6.12 -32.76 3.08
C PRO A 333 -7.12 -31.60 3.17
N PRO A 334 -7.43 -30.92 2.04
CA PRO A 334 -8.43 -29.86 2.03
C PRO A 334 -9.83 -30.42 2.35
N PRO A 335 -10.75 -29.56 2.81
CA PRO A 335 -12.15 -29.94 3.01
C PRO A 335 -12.77 -30.42 1.69
N ARG A 336 -13.70 -31.37 1.80
CA ARG A 336 -14.46 -31.88 0.63
C ARG A 336 -15.46 -30.85 0.12
N HIS A 337 -16.00 -30.04 1.02
CA HIS A 337 -16.90 -28.93 0.70
C HIS A 337 -16.56 -27.72 1.55
N THR A 338 -16.59 -26.56 0.93
CA THR A 338 -16.53 -25.25 1.60
C THR A 338 -17.70 -24.41 1.13
N LEU A 339 -18.40 -23.81 2.09
CA LEU A 339 -19.66 -23.10 1.87
C LEU A 339 -19.68 -21.81 2.69
N SER A 340 -20.28 -20.77 2.15
CA SER A 340 -20.70 -19.60 2.92
C SER A 340 -21.99 -19.95 3.67
N LEU A 341 -22.06 -19.59 4.96
CA LEU A 341 -23.27 -19.65 5.78
C LEU A 341 -23.99 -18.30 5.74
N LEU A 342 -25.27 -18.30 5.43
CA LEU A 342 -26.10 -17.11 5.31
C LEU A 342 -27.04 -16.94 6.50
N ASP A 343 -27.31 -15.70 6.89
CA ASP A 343 -28.19 -15.35 8.01
C ASP A 343 -29.69 -15.59 7.76
N ARG A 344 -30.04 -15.90 6.51
CA ARG A 344 -31.39 -16.23 6.02
C ARG A 344 -31.29 -16.96 4.68
N PRO A 345 -32.38 -17.59 4.20
CA PRO A 345 -32.42 -18.22 2.88
C PRO A 345 -32.04 -17.28 1.74
N LEU A 346 -31.17 -17.71 0.83
CA LEU A 346 -30.96 -17.06 -0.45
C LEU A 346 -32.25 -17.10 -1.30
N PRO A 347 -32.77 -15.95 -1.75
CA PRO A 347 -33.92 -15.92 -2.64
C PRO A 347 -33.65 -16.63 -3.96
N VAL A 348 -34.70 -17.18 -4.58
CA VAL A 348 -34.60 -17.90 -5.86
C VAL A 348 -34.18 -16.98 -7.01
N THR A 349 -34.60 -15.70 -6.97
CA THR A 349 -34.33 -14.72 -8.01
C THR A 349 -33.94 -13.37 -7.39
N GLY A 350 -33.08 -12.66 -8.11
CA GLY A 350 -32.54 -11.37 -7.78
C GLY A 350 -33.15 -10.17 -8.52
N GLU A 351 -34.09 -10.38 -9.45
CA GLU A 351 -34.56 -9.32 -10.38
C GLU A 351 -35.23 -8.12 -9.70
N ALA A 352 -35.80 -8.31 -8.50
CA ALA A 352 -36.45 -7.26 -7.71
C ALA A 352 -36.17 -7.42 -6.20
N ILE A 353 -34.97 -7.89 -5.86
CA ILE A 353 -34.57 -8.11 -4.46
C ILE A 353 -34.43 -6.76 -3.73
N THR A 354 -34.84 -6.75 -2.46
CA THR A 354 -34.68 -5.59 -1.55
C THR A 354 -33.53 -5.81 -0.57
N ALA A 355 -33.08 -4.75 0.09
CA ALA A 355 -32.06 -4.82 1.13
C ALA A 355 -32.45 -5.82 2.24
N GLU A 356 -33.71 -5.80 2.69
CA GLU A 356 -34.24 -6.67 3.73
C GLU A 356 -34.32 -8.14 3.30
N GLN A 357 -34.45 -8.40 2.00
CA GLN A 357 -34.47 -9.75 1.45
C GLN A 357 -33.07 -10.28 1.12
N THR A 358 -32.06 -9.40 1.11
CA THR A 358 -30.68 -9.76 0.76
C THR A 358 -29.98 -10.42 1.96
N PRO A 359 -29.60 -11.71 1.88
CA PRO A 359 -28.93 -12.40 2.97
C PRO A 359 -27.51 -11.89 3.22
N ARG A 360 -27.06 -12.01 4.47
CA ARG A 360 -25.68 -11.70 4.89
C ARG A 360 -24.90 -12.99 5.08
N VAL A 361 -23.65 -13.02 4.63
CA VAL A 361 -22.68 -14.06 5.01
C VAL A 361 -22.28 -13.83 6.47
N VAL A 362 -22.56 -14.83 7.31
CA VAL A 362 -22.27 -14.82 8.75
C VAL A 362 -21.07 -15.69 9.13
N GLY A 363 -20.61 -16.53 8.20
CA GLY A 363 -19.43 -17.35 8.39
C GLY A 363 -19.22 -18.35 7.28
N PHE A 364 -18.29 -19.28 7.52
CA PHE A 364 -17.91 -20.30 6.56
C PHE A 364 -17.99 -21.69 7.18
N VAL A 365 -18.40 -22.66 6.38
CA VAL A 365 -18.61 -24.04 6.77
C VAL A 365 -17.73 -24.93 5.91
N SER A 366 -16.86 -25.69 6.56
CA SER A 366 -15.94 -26.63 5.93
C SER A 366 -16.25 -28.05 6.38
N TYR A 367 -16.56 -28.92 5.44
CA TYR A 367 -16.79 -30.34 5.71
C TYR A 367 -15.57 -31.17 5.36
N TYR A 368 -15.07 -31.92 6.35
CA TYR A 368 -14.00 -32.88 6.18
C TYR A 368 -14.58 -34.29 6.25
N GLY A 369 -14.43 -35.04 5.16
CA GLY A 369 -14.71 -36.47 5.18
C GLY A 369 -13.71 -37.22 6.05
N ARG A 370 -14.01 -38.49 6.33
CA ARG A 370 -13.14 -39.36 7.13
C ARG A 370 -11.72 -39.42 6.59
N GLN A 371 -10.75 -39.16 7.47
CA GLN A 371 -9.31 -39.24 7.23
C GLN A 371 -8.71 -40.44 7.98
N THR A 372 -7.45 -40.76 7.72
CA THR A 372 -6.78 -41.93 8.34
C THR A 372 -6.70 -41.82 9.86
N ASP A 373 -6.54 -40.60 10.36
CA ASP A 373 -6.30 -40.25 11.78
C ASP A 373 -7.45 -39.44 12.41
N ARG A 374 -8.42 -38.97 11.61
CA ARG A 374 -9.52 -38.11 12.08
C ARG A 374 -10.87 -38.58 11.55
N PRO A 375 -11.93 -38.62 12.40
CA PRO A 375 -13.29 -38.87 11.93
C PRO A 375 -13.78 -37.72 11.04
N GLU A 376 -14.86 -37.98 10.32
CA GLU A 376 -15.66 -36.95 9.66
C GLU A 376 -16.05 -35.85 10.64
N ARG A 377 -15.96 -34.60 10.20
CA ARG A 377 -16.23 -33.45 11.05
C ARG A 377 -16.69 -32.25 10.22
N LEU A 378 -17.41 -31.37 10.90
CA LEU A 378 -17.76 -30.06 10.39
C LEU A 378 -16.99 -28.99 11.17
N GLU A 379 -16.29 -28.13 10.45
CA GLU A 379 -15.68 -26.92 11.01
C GLU A 379 -16.48 -25.70 10.55
N VAL A 380 -16.84 -24.83 11.48
CA VAL A 380 -17.61 -23.61 11.20
C VAL A 380 -16.89 -22.43 11.81
N VAL A 381 -16.58 -21.43 10.97
CA VAL A 381 -15.91 -20.20 11.39
C VAL A 381 -16.94 -19.07 11.46
N LEU A 382 -17.07 -18.44 12.63
CA LEU A 382 -17.99 -17.34 12.91
C LEU A 382 -17.27 -16.22 13.67
N ASP A 383 -17.71 -14.98 13.47
CA ASP A 383 -17.33 -13.85 14.32
C ASP A 383 -18.07 -13.92 15.65
N ARG A 384 -17.40 -13.68 16.78
CA ARG A 384 -18.01 -13.58 18.13
C ARG A 384 -18.65 -12.22 18.36
N ASP A 385 -19.65 -11.90 17.53
CA ASP A 385 -20.46 -10.69 17.64
C ASP A 385 -21.78 -10.94 18.40
N ASP A 386 -22.65 -9.93 18.46
CA ASP A 386 -23.96 -10.00 19.12
C ASP A 386 -24.91 -11.04 18.48
N ARG A 387 -24.60 -11.55 17.28
CA ARG A 387 -25.37 -12.56 16.54
C ARG A 387 -24.78 -13.96 16.63
N PHE A 388 -23.64 -14.15 17.30
CA PHE A 388 -22.92 -15.42 17.38
C PHE A 388 -23.83 -16.61 17.78
N GLU A 389 -24.55 -16.49 18.90
CA GLU A 389 -25.43 -17.57 19.39
C GLU A 389 -26.63 -17.81 18.47
N ILE A 390 -27.19 -16.75 17.88
CA ILE A 390 -28.29 -16.86 16.91
C ILE A 390 -27.83 -17.62 15.66
N ASN A 391 -26.64 -17.32 15.15
CA ASN A 391 -26.08 -17.99 13.97
C ASN A 391 -25.73 -19.46 14.27
N LYS A 392 -25.23 -19.75 15.47
CA LYS A 392 -24.96 -21.12 15.95
C LYS A 392 -26.25 -21.93 16.05
N GLN A 393 -27.31 -21.36 16.60
CA GLN A 393 -28.61 -22.01 16.69
C GLN A 393 -29.23 -22.23 15.30
N MET A 394 -29.19 -21.23 14.43
CA MET A 394 -29.67 -21.33 13.05
C MET A 394 -28.98 -22.48 12.29
N LEU A 395 -27.65 -22.61 12.40
CA LEU A 395 -26.92 -23.73 11.80
C LEU A 395 -27.44 -25.08 12.30
N ALA A 396 -27.64 -25.22 13.61
CA ALA A 396 -28.15 -26.45 14.21
C ALA A 396 -29.57 -26.79 13.73
N GLU A 397 -30.44 -25.78 13.56
CA GLU A 397 -31.79 -25.95 13.03
C GLU A 397 -31.78 -26.37 11.54
N VAL A 398 -30.92 -25.76 10.73
CA VAL A 398 -30.77 -26.06 9.30
C VAL A 398 -30.23 -27.48 9.07
N LEU A 399 -29.20 -27.88 9.80
CA LEU A 399 -28.59 -29.21 9.66
C LEU A 399 -29.36 -30.31 10.40
N GLY A 400 -30.15 -29.95 11.41
CA GLY A 400 -31.04 -30.85 12.13
C GLY A 400 -30.33 -32.10 12.66
N GLU A 401 -30.89 -33.27 12.36
CA GLU A 401 -30.34 -34.57 12.80
C GLU A 401 -29.00 -34.95 12.16
N GLY A 402 -28.55 -34.24 11.12
CA GLY A 402 -27.25 -34.47 10.50
C GLY A 402 -26.08 -33.91 11.33
N LEU A 403 -26.33 -32.87 12.15
CA LEU A 403 -25.31 -32.27 13.00
C LEU A 403 -25.14 -33.08 14.28
N GLY A 404 -23.89 -33.50 14.55
CA GLY A 404 -23.54 -34.22 15.76
C GLY A 404 -23.20 -33.31 16.94
N ALA A 405 -22.61 -33.91 17.98
CA ALA A 405 -22.18 -33.17 19.17
C ALA A 405 -21.09 -32.13 18.82
N SER A 406 -21.15 -30.97 19.49
CA SER A 406 -20.06 -30.01 19.47
C SER A 406 -18.85 -30.59 20.20
N ARG A 407 -17.69 -30.58 19.55
CA ARG A 407 -16.42 -31.11 20.07
C ARG A 407 -15.56 -30.02 20.69
N SER A 408 -15.38 -28.92 19.98
CA SER A 408 -14.53 -27.82 20.42
C SER A 408 -15.02 -26.49 19.90
N GLU A 409 -14.61 -25.45 20.62
CA GLU A 409 -14.79 -24.05 20.29
C GLU A 409 -13.45 -23.39 20.55
N GLU A 410 -12.80 -22.91 19.50
CA GLU A 410 -11.43 -22.40 19.51
C GLU A 410 -11.41 -21.00 18.91
N SER A 411 -10.79 -20.04 19.60
CA SER A 411 -10.45 -18.75 18.98
C SER A 411 -9.30 -19.00 18.00
N VAL A 412 -9.53 -18.72 16.71
CA VAL A 412 -8.58 -18.93 15.61
C VAL A 412 -8.02 -17.62 15.07
N GLY A 413 -8.47 -16.49 15.61
CA GLY A 413 -8.02 -15.16 15.26
C GLY A 413 -8.85 -14.09 15.94
N GLU A 414 -8.56 -12.84 15.60
CA GLU A 414 -9.27 -11.67 16.09
C GLU A 414 -9.63 -10.78 14.88
N ALA A 415 -10.79 -10.15 14.94
CA ALA A 415 -11.25 -9.19 13.94
C ALA A 415 -11.60 -7.85 14.61
N PRO A 416 -11.27 -6.70 14.00
CA PRO A 416 -11.66 -5.39 14.54
C PRO A 416 -13.19 -5.24 14.60
N ALA A 417 -13.75 -4.96 15.79
CA ALA A 417 -15.20 -5.06 16.00
C ALA A 417 -16.00 -3.97 15.27
N VAL A 418 -15.43 -2.78 15.08
CA VAL A 418 -16.11 -1.67 14.41
C VAL A 418 -16.17 -1.94 12.91
N GLU A 419 -15.05 -2.32 12.31
CA GLU A 419 -14.89 -2.68 10.91
C GLU A 419 -15.76 -3.89 10.56
N THR A 420 -15.77 -4.93 11.39
CA THR A 420 -16.68 -6.08 11.21
C THR A 420 -18.14 -5.64 11.23
N ALA A 421 -18.54 -4.77 12.16
CA ALA A 421 -19.92 -4.27 12.24
C ALA A 421 -20.30 -3.40 11.03
N MET A 422 -19.34 -2.71 10.43
CA MET A 422 -19.53 -1.89 9.23
C MET A 422 -19.44 -2.69 7.93
N SER A 423 -18.92 -3.91 7.97
CA SER A 423 -18.72 -4.74 6.78
C SER A 423 -20.05 -5.10 6.09
N ILE A 424 -20.08 -4.93 4.76
CA ILE A 424 -21.21 -5.32 3.92
C ILE A 424 -20.91 -6.67 3.31
N ARG A 425 -21.41 -7.73 3.96
CA ARG A 425 -21.20 -9.13 3.56
C ARG A 425 -22.44 -9.70 2.88
N TRP A 426 -22.94 -9.05 1.83
CA TRP A 426 -24.19 -9.48 1.17
C TRP A 426 -23.95 -10.54 0.10
N GLN A 427 -24.82 -11.55 0.07
CA GLN A 427 -24.88 -12.56 -0.97
C GLN A 427 -26.11 -12.34 -1.86
N PHE A 428 -25.89 -12.20 -3.16
CA PHE A 428 -26.96 -11.99 -4.14
C PHE A 428 -27.22 -13.27 -4.95
N PRO A 429 -28.46 -13.50 -5.41
CA PRO A 429 -28.76 -14.45 -6.48
C PRO A 429 -27.97 -14.14 -7.76
N ALA A 430 -27.71 -15.17 -8.58
CA ALA A 430 -26.87 -15.04 -9.78
C ALA A 430 -27.51 -14.17 -10.88
N ASP A 431 -28.84 -14.08 -10.90
CA ASP A 431 -29.64 -13.30 -11.84
C ASP A 431 -29.92 -11.86 -11.35
N THR A 432 -29.37 -11.44 -10.20
CA THR A 432 -29.52 -10.04 -9.75
C THR A 432 -28.88 -9.08 -10.77
N PRO A 433 -29.65 -8.12 -11.34
CA PRO A 433 -29.10 -7.12 -12.24
C PRO A 433 -27.97 -6.32 -11.57
N LEU A 434 -26.86 -6.10 -12.28
CA LEU A 434 -25.68 -5.42 -11.73
C LEU A 434 -26.00 -3.99 -11.25
N ALA A 435 -26.85 -3.26 -11.97
CA ALA A 435 -27.30 -1.92 -11.58
C ALA A 435 -28.03 -1.95 -10.22
N LEU A 436 -28.97 -2.88 -10.04
CA LEU A 436 -29.69 -3.05 -8.77
C LEU A 436 -28.73 -3.46 -7.64
N ARG A 437 -27.76 -4.34 -7.91
CA ARG A 437 -26.74 -4.71 -6.92
C ARG A 437 -25.93 -3.51 -6.44
N ARG A 438 -25.53 -2.60 -7.34
CA ARG A 438 -24.82 -1.36 -7.00
C ARG A 438 -25.66 -0.44 -6.13
N GLU A 439 -26.90 -0.16 -6.56
CA GLU A 439 -27.86 0.66 -5.83
C GLU A 439 -28.05 0.17 -4.39
N LEU A 440 -28.29 -1.14 -4.23
CA LEU A 440 -28.49 -1.76 -2.92
C LEU A 440 -27.24 -1.67 -2.03
N ILE A 441 -26.05 -1.90 -2.59
CA ILE A 441 -24.78 -1.77 -1.85
C ILE A 441 -24.52 -0.32 -1.43
N GLU A 442 -24.78 0.65 -2.31
CA GLU A 442 -24.62 2.08 -2.01
C GLU A 442 -25.58 2.53 -0.91
N ALA A 443 -26.84 2.09 -0.97
CA ALA A 443 -27.83 2.35 0.07
C ALA A 443 -27.39 1.77 1.44
N GLU A 444 -26.89 0.53 1.47
CA GLU A 444 -26.39 -0.09 2.71
C GLU A 444 -25.12 0.59 3.22
N ARG A 445 -24.19 1.01 2.34
CA ARG A 445 -23.02 1.82 2.74
C ARG A 445 -23.46 3.10 3.43
N ARG A 446 -24.42 3.82 2.84
CA ARG A 446 -24.97 5.03 3.44
C ARG A 446 -25.61 4.74 4.79
N ARG A 447 -26.42 3.68 4.90
CA ARG A 447 -27.08 3.28 6.15
C ARG A 447 -26.06 2.92 7.23
N VAL A 448 -25.05 2.12 6.93
CA VAL A 448 -23.98 1.75 7.88
C VAL A 448 -23.22 2.99 8.35
N LEU A 449 -22.84 3.87 7.43
CA LEU A 449 -22.13 5.11 7.75
C LEU A 449 -22.95 6.02 8.68
N LEU A 450 -24.24 6.18 8.38
CA LEU A 450 -25.11 7.11 9.11
C LEU A 450 -25.70 6.52 10.37
N GLU A 451 -25.97 5.22 10.44
CA GLU A 451 -26.70 4.60 11.55
C GLU A 451 -25.83 3.73 12.46
N VAL A 452 -24.84 3.02 11.91
CA VAL A 452 -24.04 2.06 12.69
C VAL A 452 -22.82 2.75 13.28
N TRP A 453 -21.99 3.39 12.45
CA TRP A 453 -20.75 4.01 12.91
C TRP A 453 -20.96 5.06 14.03
N PRO A 454 -21.93 6.00 13.95
CA PRO A 454 -22.07 7.05 14.95
C PRO A 454 -22.48 6.54 16.33
N ASN A 455 -23.02 5.32 16.39
CA ASN A 455 -23.55 4.69 17.60
C ASN A 455 -22.65 3.56 18.13
N LYS A 456 -21.50 3.30 17.50
CA LYS A 456 -20.55 2.29 17.96
C LYS A 456 -19.50 2.96 18.86
N ALA A 457 -19.34 2.44 20.07
CA ALA A 457 -18.33 2.93 21.01
C ALA A 457 -16.93 2.79 20.43
N ARG A 458 -16.06 3.79 20.66
CA ARG A 458 -14.67 3.76 20.18
C ARG A 458 -13.64 4.05 21.27
N ALA A 459 -12.51 3.34 21.20
CA ALA A 459 -11.38 3.47 22.10
C ALA A 459 -10.78 4.88 22.07
N VAL A 460 -10.70 5.50 20.88
CA VAL A 460 -10.23 6.89 20.70
C VAL A 460 -11.06 7.92 21.48
N PHE A 461 -12.33 7.61 21.79
CA PHE A 461 -13.20 8.46 22.61
C PHE A 461 -13.35 7.94 24.05
N GLY A 462 -12.44 7.08 24.50
CA GLY A 462 -12.51 6.47 25.83
C GLY A 462 -13.73 5.57 26.04
N GLY A 463 -14.19 4.91 24.98
CA GLY A 463 -15.36 4.02 24.99
C GLY A 463 -16.71 4.72 24.77
N LYS A 464 -16.73 6.03 24.51
CA LYS A 464 -17.92 6.75 24.07
C LYS A 464 -18.20 6.50 22.58
N THR A 465 -19.44 6.70 22.16
CA THR A 465 -19.83 6.73 20.74
C THR A 465 -19.45 8.08 20.10
N PRO A 466 -19.29 8.16 18.76
CA PRO A 466 -19.11 9.45 18.06
C PRO A 466 -20.19 10.50 18.38
N VAL A 467 -21.45 10.09 18.52
CA VAL A 467 -22.55 10.99 18.91
C VAL A 467 -22.35 11.56 20.33
N GLU A 468 -21.94 10.72 21.28
CA GLU A 468 -21.62 11.18 22.63
C GLU A 468 -20.37 12.07 22.68
N ALA A 469 -19.36 11.75 21.87
CA ALA A 469 -18.14 12.55 21.73
C ALA A 469 -18.42 13.94 21.15
N GLY A 470 -19.41 14.07 20.26
CA GLY A 470 -19.84 15.35 19.69
C GLY A 470 -20.32 16.38 20.73
N GLY A 471 -20.78 15.91 21.88
CA GLY A 471 -21.17 16.76 23.01
C GLY A 471 -20.01 17.24 23.89
N ASP A 472 -18.78 16.76 23.66
CA ASP A 472 -17.61 17.02 24.49
C ASP A 472 -16.56 17.85 23.72
N PRO A 473 -16.39 19.15 24.02
CA PRO A 473 -15.42 20.00 23.32
C PRO A 473 -13.98 19.48 23.36
N ALA A 474 -13.61 18.73 24.40
CA ALA A 474 -12.26 18.14 24.52
C ALA A 474 -12.02 17.02 23.50
N MET A 475 -13.09 16.40 22.98
CA MET A 475 -13.01 15.32 21.99
C MET A 475 -13.17 15.81 20.55
N ARG A 476 -13.35 17.13 20.34
CA ARG A 476 -13.65 17.70 19.03
C ARG A 476 -12.59 17.37 17.97
N THR A 477 -11.31 17.56 18.27
CA THR A 477 -10.21 17.24 17.33
C THR A 477 -10.19 15.76 17.00
N ALA A 478 -10.35 14.88 18.00
CA ALA A 478 -10.37 13.45 17.80
C ALA A 478 -11.57 12.99 16.95
N LEU A 479 -12.74 13.62 17.13
CA LEU A 479 -13.95 13.31 16.37
C LEU A 479 -13.85 13.76 14.91
N GLU A 480 -13.38 14.98 14.67
CA GLU A 480 -13.10 15.48 13.30
C GLU A 480 -12.10 14.57 12.58
N ALA A 481 -11.03 14.15 13.28
CA ALA A 481 -10.03 13.22 12.77
C ALA A 481 -10.61 11.83 12.44
N ALA A 482 -11.50 11.30 13.28
CA ALA A 482 -12.14 10.02 13.05
C ALA A 482 -13.09 10.07 11.84
N VAL A 483 -13.81 11.18 11.64
CA VAL A 483 -14.63 11.40 10.43
C VAL A 483 -13.75 11.53 9.20
N LEU A 484 -12.63 12.26 9.29
CA LEU A 484 -11.67 12.37 8.19
C LEU A 484 -11.10 10.99 7.80
N ASN A 485 -10.77 10.13 8.77
CA ASN A 485 -10.31 8.78 8.50
C ASN A 485 -11.36 7.94 7.74
N LEU A 486 -12.65 8.07 8.07
CA LEU A 486 -13.73 7.41 7.31
C LEU A 486 -13.83 7.91 5.87
N GLU A 487 -13.72 9.23 5.68
CA GLU A 487 -13.73 9.83 4.34
C GLU A 487 -12.60 9.27 3.49
N GLN A 488 -11.38 9.26 4.05
CA GLN A 488 -10.20 8.77 3.37
C GLN A 488 -10.27 7.26 3.08
N GLY A 489 -10.80 6.47 4.02
CA GLY A 489 -11.00 5.02 3.85
C GLY A 489 -12.09 4.66 2.84
N SER A 490 -13.05 5.55 2.58
CA SER A 490 -14.13 5.30 1.62
C SER A 490 -13.65 5.29 0.16
N ALA A 491 -12.51 5.91 -0.15
CA ALA A 491 -11.91 5.99 -1.48
C ALA A 491 -12.92 6.36 -2.59
N GLY A 492 -13.77 7.36 -2.34
CA GLY A 492 -14.78 7.85 -3.29
C GLY A 492 -15.99 6.93 -3.47
N ARG A 493 -16.09 5.83 -2.70
CA ARG A 493 -17.21 4.87 -2.79
C ARG A 493 -18.48 5.32 -2.09
N ILE A 494 -18.41 6.43 -1.35
CA ILE A 494 -19.52 7.03 -0.62
C ILE A 494 -19.63 8.48 -1.08
N ASP A 495 -20.86 8.90 -1.39
CA ASP A 495 -21.17 10.26 -1.78
C ASP A 495 -20.85 11.27 -0.66
N THR A 496 -20.23 12.39 -1.04
CA THR A 496 -19.87 13.51 -0.16
C THR A 496 -21.06 14.02 0.66
N SER A 497 -22.29 13.95 0.12
CA SER A 497 -23.50 14.32 0.87
C SER A 497 -23.72 13.49 2.13
N ALA A 498 -23.32 12.22 2.12
CA ALA A 498 -23.44 11.33 3.28
C ALA A 498 -22.51 11.77 4.41
N PHE A 499 -21.31 12.27 4.08
CA PHE A 499 -20.38 12.78 5.08
C PHE A 499 -20.80 14.14 5.64
N ALA A 500 -21.48 14.97 4.83
CA ALA A 500 -22.09 16.20 5.34
C ALA A 500 -23.20 15.88 6.37
N GLU A 501 -24.08 14.92 6.06
CA GLU A 501 -25.11 14.46 6.99
C GLU A 501 -24.51 13.80 8.24
N LEU A 502 -23.47 12.97 8.07
CA LEU A 502 -22.76 12.35 9.19
C LEU A 502 -22.24 13.41 10.16
N ARG A 503 -21.55 14.44 9.65
CA ARG A 503 -21.03 15.54 10.48
C ARG A 503 -22.13 16.22 11.27
N GLU A 504 -23.25 16.56 10.63
CA GLU A 504 -24.40 17.14 11.34
C GLU A 504 -24.88 16.21 12.47
N ARG A 505 -24.97 14.92 12.21
CA ARG A 505 -25.44 13.90 13.17
C ARG A 505 -24.54 13.77 14.40
N VAL A 506 -23.23 13.96 14.23
CA VAL A 506 -22.25 13.94 15.34
C VAL A 506 -21.91 15.33 15.87
N GLY A 507 -22.66 16.37 15.49
CA GLY A 507 -22.50 17.73 16.03
C GLY A 507 -21.29 18.51 15.47
N LEU A 508 -20.77 18.10 14.32
CA LEU A 508 -19.68 18.77 13.61
C LEU A 508 -20.20 19.67 12.49
N THR A 509 -19.42 20.69 12.14
CA THR A 509 -19.70 21.57 11.00
C THR A 509 -18.93 21.07 9.79
N PRO A 510 -19.51 21.06 8.58
CA PRO A 510 -18.74 20.80 7.37
C PRO A 510 -17.55 21.77 7.24
N PRO A 511 -16.38 21.29 6.79
CA PRO A 511 -15.21 22.14 6.62
C PRO A 511 -15.48 23.23 5.57
N ALA A 512 -15.03 24.46 5.85
CA ALA A 512 -15.25 25.60 4.96
C ALA A 512 -14.43 25.46 3.67
N PRO A 513 -14.91 25.98 2.51
CA PRO A 513 -14.09 26.09 1.30
C PRO A 513 -12.77 26.80 1.59
N LEU A 514 -11.70 26.35 0.92
CA LEU A 514 -10.40 27.00 1.00
C LEU A 514 -10.30 28.10 -0.05
N ASP A 515 -9.74 29.24 0.35
CA ASP A 515 -9.49 30.35 -0.55
C ASP A 515 -8.38 29.99 -1.54
N ALA A 516 -8.70 30.02 -2.85
CA ALA A 516 -7.76 29.74 -3.93
C ALA A 516 -6.60 30.77 -4.01
N SER A 517 -6.60 31.82 -3.19
CA SER A 517 -5.49 32.78 -3.08
C SER A 517 -4.60 32.57 -1.84
N ALA A 518 -4.98 31.67 -0.93
CA ALA A 518 -4.32 31.47 0.37
C ALA A 518 -3.93 30.01 0.64
N TYR A 519 -3.51 29.29 -0.41
CA TYR A 519 -3.00 27.92 -0.31
C TYR A 519 -1.62 27.81 -0.97
N ASP A 520 -0.87 26.79 -0.56
CA ASP A 520 0.41 26.43 -1.16
C ASP A 520 0.22 25.15 -1.99
N ALA A 521 0.38 25.22 -3.31
CA ALA A 521 0.18 24.08 -4.21
C ALA A 521 1.17 22.94 -3.98
N GLU A 522 2.34 23.20 -3.40
CA GLU A 522 3.35 22.21 -3.05
C GLU A 522 3.09 21.58 -1.69
N MET A 523 2.71 22.40 -0.71
CA MET A 523 2.69 22.00 0.71
C MET A 523 1.31 21.66 1.24
N THR A 524 0.24 22.18 0.62
CA THR A 524 -1.13 21.91 1.09
C THR A 524 -1.45 20.42 0.90
N PRO A 525 -1.94 19.73 1.95
CA PRO A 525 -2.28 18.31 1.86
C PRO A 525 -3.34 18.02 0.78
N LEU A 526 -3.14 16.93 0.03
CA LEU A 526 -4.05 16.53 -1.06
C LEU A 526 -5.46 16.20 -0.56
N SER A 527 -5.59 15.79 0.71
CA SER A 527 -6.87 15.60 1.40
C SER A 527 -7.75 16.85 1.39
N ARG A 528 -7.16 18.06 1.34
CA ARG A 528 -7.89 19.33 1.37
C ARG A 528 -8.26 19.87 -0.01
N MET A 529 -7.71 19.30 -1.08
CA MET A 529 -7.83 19.86 -2.43
C MET A 529 -9.27 19.88 -2.94
N HIS A 530 -10.13 18.98 -2.45
CA HIS A 530 -11.57 18.99 -2.76
C HIS A 530 -12.30 20.27 -2.28
N ARG A 531 -11.69 21.07 -1.39
CA ARG A 531 -12.25 22.33 -0.87
C ARG A 531 -11.80 23.55 -1.66
N ILE A 532 -10.92 23.39 -2.65
CA ILE A 532 -10.42 24.46 -3.51
C ILE A 532 -11.18 24.42 -4.84
N ASP A 533 -11.65 25.59 -5.29
CA ASP A 533 -12.22 25.73 -6.64
C ASP A 533 -11.10 25.68 -7.70
N MET A 534 -10.92 24.52 -8.31
CA MET A 534 -9.88 24.28 -9.34
C MET A 534 -10.02 25.20 -10.56
N ALA A 535 -11.20 25.77 -10.81
CA ALA A 535 -11.38 26.74 -11.89
C ALA A 535 -10.64 28.06 -11.61
N GLN A 536 -10.40 28.40 -10.33
CA GLN A 536 -9.75 29.66 -9.91
C GLN A 536 -8.25 29.53 -9.65
N VAL A 537 -7.71 28.30 -9.70
CA VAL A 537 -6.29 28.01 -9.48
C VAL A 537 -5.41 28.55 -10.61
N THR A 538 -4.12 28.81 -10.41
CA THR A 538 -3.24 29.25 -11.51
C THR A 538 -2.85 28.07 -12.42
N ASP A 539 -2.42 28.34 -13.66
CA ASP A 539 -1.98 27.25 -14.56
C ASP A 539 -0.77 26.48 -14.01
N ASP A 540 0.19 27.18 -13.41
CA ASP A 540 1.38 26.58 -12.80
C ASP A 540 0.99 25.66 -11.63
N ASP A 541 0.08 26.12 -10.77
CA ASP A 541 -0.40 25.34 -9.65
C ASP A 541 -1.23 24.13 -10.10
N LEU A 542 -2.06 24.25 -11.15
CA LEU A 542 -2.79 23.10 -11.71
C LEU A 542 -1.81 22.00 -12.15
N VAL A 543 -0.70 22.37 -12.80
CA VAL A 543 0.32 21.40 -13.21
C VAL A 543 0.97 20.73 -11.99
N LEU A 544 1.27 21.50 -10.95
CA LEU A 544 1.89 20.98 -9.73
C LEU A 544 0.95 20.03 -8.98
N ILE A 545 -0.29 20.45 -8.76
CA ILE A 545 -1.32 19.64 -8.09
C ILE A 545 -1.58 18.37 -8.91
N TYR A 546 -1.70 18.47 -10.23
CA TYR A 546 -1.87 17.30 -11.11
C TYR A 546 -0.75 16.27 -10.90
N ARG A 547 0.51 16.71 -10.90
CA ARG A 547 1.66 15.82 -10.69
C ARG A 547 1.64 15.18 -9.30
N ARG A 548 1.39 15.95 -8.24
CA ARG A 548 1.28 15.43 -6.87
C ARG A 548 0.14 14.42 -6.75
N ALA A 549 -1.03 14.75 -7.28
CA ALA A 549 -2.21 13.88 -7.25
C ALA A 549 -1.97 12.57 -8.01
N MET A 550 -1.34 12.63 -9.19
CA MET A 550 -0.96 11.44 -9.96
C MET A 550 0.04 10.56 -9.22
N MET A 551 1.08 11.15 -8.60
CA MET A 551 2.06 10.39 -7.82
C MET A 551 1.41 9.71 -6.61
N CYS A 552 0.50 10.39 -5.92
CA CYS A 552 -0.14 9.89 -4.70
C CYS A 552 -1.39 9.03 -4.98
N GLY A 553 -1.84 8.90 -6.23
CA GLY A 553 -3.08 8.19 -6.59
C GLY A 553 -4.34 8.86 -6.02
N ALA A 554 -4.37 10.21 -6.00
CA ALA A 554 -5.49 11.01 -5.54
C ALA A 554 -6.49 11.27 -6.69
N ASN A 555 -7.21 10.22 -7.10
CA ASN A 555 -8.03 10.24 -8.31
C ASN A 555 -9.07 11.36 -8.33
N ASP A 556 -9.74 11.65 -7.21
CA ASP A 556 -10.73 12.74 -7.14
C ASP A 556 -10.11 14.11 -7.43
N VAL A 557 -8.88 14.32 -6.96
CA VAL A 557 -8.11 15.54 -7.24
C VAL A 557 -7.67 15.56 -8.71
N VAL A 558 -7.28 14.41 -9.27
CA VAL A 558 -6.96 14.28 -10.70
C VAL A 558 -8.17 14.64 -11.56
N ILE A 559 -9.37 14.15 -11.22
CA ILE A 559 -10.62 14.48 -11.92
C ILE A 559 -10.87 15.99 -11.86
N ALA A 560 -10.83 16.58 -10.65
CA ALA A 560 -11.09 18.00 -10.48
C ALA A 560 -10.11 18.89 -11.29
N VAL A 561 -8.82 18.55 -11.26
CA VAL A 561 -7.79 19.27 -12.04
C VAL A 561 -7.95 19.04 -13.55
N ALA A 562 -8.23 17.81 -13.99
CA ALA A 562 -8.42 17.49 -15.40
C ALA A 562 -9.63 18.22 -15.99
N THR A 563 -10.75 18.23 -15.28
CA THR A 563 -11.96 18.99 -15.65
C THR A 563 -11.63 20.47 -15.79
N ALA A 564 -11.06 21.09 -14.75
CA ALA A 564 -10.71 22.52 -14.77
C ALA A 564 -9.72 22.86 -15.89
N ALA A 565 -8.72 22.01 -16.15
CA ALA A 565 -7.73 22.21 -17.21
C ALA A 565 -8.33 22.10 -18.62
N ILE A 566 -9.27 21.18 -18.85
CA ILE A 566 -9.94 21.00 -20.14
C ILE A 566 -10.87 22.16 -20.47
N GLU A 567 -11.50 22.74 -19.44
CA GLU A 567 -12.41 23.88 -19.54
C GLU A 567 -11.69 25.23 -19.75
N ARG A 568 -10.36 25.28 -19.55
CA ARG A 568 -9.61 26.52 -19.81
C ARG A 568 -9.61 26.90 -21.29
N PRO A 569 -9.67 28.21 -21.60
CA PRO A 569 -9.48 28.71 -22.97
C PRO A 569 -8.08 28.38 -23.51
N GLU A 570 -7.06 28.48 -22.66
CA GLU A 570 -5.68 28.14 -22.98
C GLU A 570 -5.25 26.91 -22.17
N ASN A 571 -4.52 26.00 -22.80
CA ASN A 571 -4.09 24.78 -22.13
C ASN A 571 -2.98 25.09 -21.10
N PRO A 572 -3.13 24.68 -19.82
CA PRO A 572 -2.13 24.91 -18.77
C PRO A 572 -0.82 24.11 -18.93
N ARG A 573 -0.43 23.71 -20.15
CA ARG A 573 0.70 22.81 -20.48
C ARG A 573 0.51 21.37 -19.99
N LEU A 574 -0.74 20.92 -19.87
CA LEU A 574 -1.08 19.52 -19.62
C LEU A 574 -1.52 18.83 -20.92
N PRO A 575 -1.07 17.60 -21.23
CA PRO A 575 -1.49 16.92 -22.45
C PRO A 575 -3.01 16.65 -22.43
N ARG A 576 -3.80 17.33 -23.29
CA ARG A 576 -5.28 17.23 -23.27
C ARG A 576 -5.79 15.80 -23.41
N GLU A 577 -5.17 15.02 -24.30
CA GLU A 577 -5.53 13.63 -24.53
C GLU A 577 -5.33 12.77 -23.27
N GLU A 578 -4.25 13.02 -22.51
CA GLU A 578 -4.03 12.36 -21.23
C GLU A 578 -5.13 12.73 -20.23
N LEU A 579 -5.52 14.01 -20.14
CA LEU A 579 -6.57 14.46 -19.23
C LEU A 579 -7.91 13.78 -19.52
N PHE A 580 -8.30 13.67 -20.80
CA PHE A 580 -9.51 12.94 -21.18
C PHE A 580 -9.44 11.45 -20.83
N HIS A 581 -8.28 10.79 -21.03
CA HIS A 581 -8.12 9.40 -20.58
C HIS A 581 -8.26 9.27 -19.05
N ARG A 582 -7.75 10.23 -18.27
CA ARG A 582 -7.91 10.23 -16.81
C ARG A 582 -9.36 10.41 -16.40
N LEU A 583 -10.10 11.31 -17.04
CA LEU A 583 -11.54 11.47 -16.78
C LEU A 583 -12.31 10.21 -17.15
N ALA A 584 -12.08 9.64 -18.32
CA ALA A 584 -12.70 8.39 -18.74
C ALA A 584 -12.43 7.21 -17.79
N SER A 585 -11.23 7.16 -17.19
CA SER A 585 -10.81 6.05 -16.31
C SER A 585 -11.24 6.21 -14.86
N PHE A 586 -11.31 7.45 -14.35
CA PHE A 586 -11.47 7.71 -12.92
C PHE A 586 -12.84 8.26 -12.54
N VAL A 587 -13.61 8.84 -13.46
CA VAL A 587 -14.99 9.28 -13.20
C VAL A 587 -15.84 8.05 -12.85
N PRO A 588 -16.46 8.00 -11.65
CA PRO A 588 -17.19 6.80 -11.22
C PRO A 588 -18.50 6.57 -11.99
N ASP A 589 -19.19 7.64 -12.40
CA ASP A 589 -20.44 7.55 -13.14
C ASP A 589 -20.19 7.17 -14.60
N PRO A 590 -20.68 6.02 -15.08
CA PRO A 590 -20.43 5.57 -16.45
C PRO A 590 -20.94 6.56 -17.50
N ALA A 591 -22.10 7.20 -17.26
CA ALA A 591 -22.68 8.12 -18.22
C ALA A 591 -21.85 9.40 -18.36
N GLU A 592 -21.37 9.95 -17.25
CA GLU A 592 -20.43 11.08 -17.25
C GLU A 592 -19.09 10.71 -17.90
N ALA A 593 -18.53 9.53 -17.58
CA ALA A 593 -17.30 9.04 -18.21
C ALA A 593 -17.45 8.92 -19.73
N ILE A 594 -18.56 8.37 -20.22
CA ILE A 594 -18.88 8.30 -21.65
C ILE A 594 -19.02 9.71 -22.25
N GLY A 595 -19.64 10.65 -21.55
CA GLY A 595 -19.72 12.05 -21.98
C GLY A 595 -18.35 12.70 -22.22
N TRP A 596 -17.38 12.40 -21.34
CA TRP A 596 -15.99 12.83 -21.53
C TRP A 596 -15.32 12.15 -22.72
N ILE A 597 -15.56 10.85 -22.92
CA ILE A 597 -15.06 10.09 -24.07
C ILE A 597 -15.61 10.65 -25.39
N ASP A 598 -16.91 10.96 -25.46
CA ASP A 598 -17.56 11.52 -26.65
C ASP A 598 -16.98 12.89 -27.04
N ARG A 599 -16.69 13.73 -26.02
CA ARG A 599 -16.03 15.02 -26.23
C ARG A 599 -14.60 14.83 -26.76
N ALA A 600 -13.86 13.89 -26.17
CA ALA A 600 -12.49 13.57 -26.60
C ALA A 600 -12.44 13.01 -28.03
N ARG A 601 -13.38 12.11 -28.37
CA ARG A 601 -13.61 11.55 -29.71
C ARG A 601 -13.86 12.67 -30.71
N SER A 602 -14.80 13.56 -30.41
CA SER A 602 -15.12 14.71 -31.26
C SER A 602 -13.92 15.64 -31.49
N GLU A 603 -13.12 15.91 -30.45
CA GLU A 603 -11.89 16.71 -30.55
C GLU A 603 -10.80 16.00 -31.39
N ALA A 604 -10.67 14.67 -31.28
CA ALA A 604 -9.73 13.88 -32.07
C ALA A 604 -10.10 13.87 -33.55
N GLU A 605 -11.37 13.60 -33.87
CA GLU A 605 -11.90 13.58 -35.24
C GLU A 605 -11.81 14.96 -35.91
N ALA A 606 -12.15 16.03 -35.19
CA ALA A 606 -12.01 17.41 -35.68
C ALA A 606 -10.53 17.76 -36.00
N ALA A 607 -9.58 17.14 -35.29
CA ALA A 607 -8.15 17.27 -35.55
C ALA A 607 -7.61 16.28 -36.59
N GLY A 608 -8.48 15.44 -37.20
CA GLY A 608 -8.09 14.42 -38.18
C GLY A 608 -7.28 13.26 -37.58
N ARG A 609 -7.40 13.01 -36.28
CA ARG A 609 -6.79 11.89 -35.56
C ARG A 609 -7.79 10.74 -35.42
N SER A 610 -7.30 9.53 -35.19
CA SER A 610 -8.14 8.34 -34.99
C SER A 610 -8.96 8.43 -33.69
N SER A 611 -10.19 7.95 -33.74
CA SER A 611 -11.09 7.78 -32.59
C SER A 611 -11.00 6.39 -31.94
N ALA A 612 -10.20 5.47 -32.48
CA ALA A 612 -10.13 4.08 -32.03
C ALA A 612 -9.80 3.91 -30.54
N ALA A 613 -8.90 4.74 -29.99
CA ALA A 613 -8.54 4.70 -28.58
C ALA A 613 -9.74 5.04 -27.67
N TRP A 614 -10.60 5.97 -28.10
CA TRP A 614 -11.80 6.38 -27.37
C TRP A 614 -12.90 5.32 -27.44
N ASP A 615 -13.01 4.61 -28.56
CA ASP A 615 -13.93 3.47 -28.68
C ASP A 615 -13.52 2.29 -27.78
N ILE A 616 -12.22 2.04 -27.62
CA ILE A 616 -11.70 1.06 -26.66
C ILE A 616 -12.01 1.51 -25.23
N ALA A 617 -11.77 2.78 -24.89
CA ALA A 617 -12.09 3.32 -23.58
C ALA A 617 -13.60 3.22 -23.27
N GLU A 618 -14.48 3.53 -24.24
CA GLU A 618 -15.93 3.38 -24.05
C GLU A 618 -16.30 1.92 -23.82
N LEU A 619 -15.68 1.00 -24.57
CA LEU A 619 -15.93 -0.43 -24.44
C LEU A 619 -15.60 -0.94 -23.03
N GLU A 620 -14.50 -0.50 -22.44
CA GLU A 620 -14.16 -0.83 -21.05
C GLU A 620 -15.25 -0.36 -20.07
N VAL A 621 -15.70 0.90 -20.20
CA VAL A 621 -16.76 1.47 -19.35
C VAL A 621 -18.07 0.69 -19.50
N ARG A 622 -18.49 0.37 -20.73
CA ARG A 622 -19.73 -0.38 -21.03
C ARG A 622 -19.69 -1.80 -20.49
N VAL A 623 -18.55 -2.49 -20.62
CA VAL A 623 -18.38 -3.85 -20.07
C VAL A 623 -18.45 -3.82 -18.55
N VAL A 624 -17.76 -2.88 -17.91
CA VAL A 624 -17.83 -2.70 -16.45
C VAL A 624 -19.26 -2.35 -16.01
N ALA A 625 -19.99 -1.55 -16.78
CA ALA A 625 -21.39 -1.23 -16.51
C ALA A 625 -22.37 -2.41 -16.74
N GLY A 626 -21.94 -3.49 -17.40
CA GLY A 626 -22.79 -4.63 -17.77
C GLY A 626 -23.65 -4.38 -19.00
N GLU A 627 -23.35 -3.35 -19.79
CA GLU A 627 -24.11 -2.94 -20.97
C GLU A 627 -23.64 -3.72 -22.22
N LEU A 628 -23.86 -5.03 -22.19
CA LEU A 628 -23.29 -5.97 -23.16
C LEU A 628 -23.74 -5.72 -24.62
N GLU A 629 -24.95 -5.19 -24.83
CA GLU A 629 -25.44 -4.87 -26.19
C GLU A 629 -24.63 -3.73 -26.82
N GLU A 630 -24.41 -2.64 -26.06
CA GLU A 630 -23.60 -1.51 -26.51
C GLU A 630 -22.11 -1.88 -26.63
N ALA A 631 -21.59 -2.68 -25.70
CA ALA A 631 -20.23 -3.22 -25.80
C ALA A 631 -20.04 -4.02 -27.10
N ASN A 632 -20.99 -4.88 -27.46
CA ASN A 632 -20.94 -5.61 -28.73
C ASN A 632 -21.00 -4.69 -29.95
N ARG A 633 -21.80 -3.61 -29.89
CA ARG A 633 -21.85 -2.60 -30.96
C ARG A 633 -20.48 -1.95 -31.18
N LEU A 634 -19.79 -1.56 -30.10
CA LEU A 634 -18.44 -0.96 -30.14
C LEU A 634 -17.40 -1.94 -30.70
N VAL A 635 -17.44 -3.21 -30.31
CA VAL A 635 -16.55 -4.24 -30.88
C VAL A 635 -16.72 -4.37 -32.39
N GLN A 636 -17.96 -4.31 -32.90
CA GLN A 636 -18.19 -4.38 -34.34
C GLN A 636 -17.66 -3.14 -35.07
N HIS A 637 -17.86 -1.94 -34.49
CA HIS A 637 -17.33 -0.68 -35.04
C HIS A 637 -15.79 -0.69 -35.12
N LEU A 638 -15.12 -1.06 -34.02
CA LEU A 638 -13.66 -1.21 -33.98
C LEU A 638 -13.16 -2.20 -35.05
N ARG A 639 -13.91 -3.28 -35.29
CA ARG A 639 -13.56 -4.28 -36.31
C ARG A 639 -13.76 -3.77 -37.74
N SER A 640 -14.81 -3.01 -38.02
CA SER A 640 -15.09 -2.49 -39.36
C SER A 640 -14.13 -1.37 -39.75
N ASP A 641 -13.90 -0.43 -38.83
CA ASP A 641 -13.37 0.88 -39.19
C ASP A 641 -11.93 1.11 -38.69
N HIS A 642 -11.51 0.45 -37.60
CA HIS A 642 -10.23 0.74 -36.94
C HIS A 642 -9.24 -0.43 -36.85
N LEU A 643 -9.65 -1.67 -37.16
CA LEU A 643 -8.83 -2.87 -36.91
C LEU A 643 -7.48 -2.88 -37.65
N ASN A 644 -7.41 -2.23 -38.81
CA ASN A 644 -6.20 -2.15 -39.62
C ASN A 644 -5.25 -1.04 -39.15
N GLU A 645 -5.64 -0.23 -38.17
CA GLU A 645 -4.78 0.80 -37.61
C GLU A 645 -3.69 0.19 -36.72
N PRO A 646 -2.48 0.76 -36.73
CA PRO A 646 -1.37 0.25 -35.91
C PRO A 646 -1.73 0.22 -34.42
N GLY A 647 -1.62 -0.94 -33.79
CA GLY A 647 -1.80 -1.13 -32.34
C GLY A 647 -3.24 -1.36 -31.86
N VAL A 648 -4.26 -1.02 -32.66
CA VAL A 648 -5.68 -1.14 -32.25
C VAL A 648 -6.09 -2.60 -32.02
N ALA A 649 -5.74 -3.50 -32.94
CA ALA A 649 -6.04 -4.93 -32.80
C ALA A 649 -5.36 -5.55 -31.57
N GLU A 650 -4.12 -5.12 -31.26
CA GLU A 650 -3.38 -5.59 -30.09
C GLU A 650 -4.00 -5.08 -28.78
N GLN A 651 -4.39 -3.80 -28.72
CA GLN A 651 -5.06 -3.21 -27.56
C GLN A 651 -6.42 -3.85 -27.31
N LEU A 652 -7.25 -4.01 -28.36
CA LEU A 652 -8.54 -4.69 -28.26
C LEU A 652 -8.38 -6.14 -27.77
N TYR A 653 -7.38 -6.87 -28.27
CA TYR A 653 -7.10 -8.22 -27.79
C TYR A 653 -6.66 -8.25 -26.33
N LYS A 654 -5.74 -7.36 -25.93
CA LYS A 654 -5.28 -7.24 -24.53
C LYS A 654 -6.44 -6.95 -23.59
N MET A 655 -7.34 -6.06 -23.98
CA MET A 655 -8.54 -5.71 -23.21
C MET A 655 -9.48 -6.92 -23.09
N LEU A 656 -9.82 -7.58 -24.21
CA LEU A 656 -10.66 -8.79 -24.17
C LEU A 656 -10.04 -9.91 -23.35
N TYR A 657 -8.72 -10.06 -23.38
CA TYR A 657 -7.99 -10.99 -22.53
C TYR A 657 -8.06 -10.61 -21.05
N ALA A 658 -7.84 -9.35 -20.71
CA ALA A 658 -7.95 -8.84 -19.33
C ALA A 658 -9.37 -9.03 -18.76
N LEU A 659 -10.38 -8.97 -19.63
CA LEU A 659 -11.78 -9.22 -19.31
C LEU A 659 -12.15 -10.72 -19.31
N GLY A 660 -11.21 -11.62 -19.59
CA GLY A 660 -11.44 -13.07 -19.66
C GLY A 660 -12.29 -13.54 -20.87
N ALA A 661 -12.54 -12.66 -21.84
CA ALA A 661 -13.31 -12.92 -23.05
C ALA A 661 -12.45 -13.50 -24.20
N ALA A 662 -11.12 -13.57 -24.03
CA ALA A 662 -10.18 -14.16 -24.98
C ALA A 662 -9.16 -15.08 -24.28
N PRO A 663 -8.68 -16.16 -24.93
CA PRO A 663 -7.66 -17.05 -24.39
C PRO A 663 -6.27 -16.39 -24.30
N ALA A 664 -5.39 -16.94 -23.44
CA ALA A 664 -4.05 -16.42 -23.24
C ALA A 664 -3.20 -16.44 -24.53
N PRO A 665 -2.31 -15.45 -24.75
CA PRO A 665 -1.39 -15.46 -25.89
C PRO A 665 -0.55 -16.75 -25.85
N GLY A 666 -0.76 -17.65 -26.82
CA GLY A 666 -0.13 -18.98 -26.89
C GLY A 666 -1.08 -20.18 -26.79
N GLN A 667 -2.36 -19.97 -26.48
CA GLN A 667 -3.40 -21.03 -26.50
C GLN A 667 -4.35 -20.97 -27.71
N ALA A 668 -4.11 -20.06 -28.66
CA ALA A 668 -4.85 -20.05 -29.92
C ALA A 668 -4.58 -21.32 -30.73
N ALA A 669 -5.64 -21.93 -31.28
CA ALA A 669 -5.51 -23.05 -32.22
C ALA A 669 -4.63 -22.62 -33.42
N PRO A 670 -3.74 -23.50 -33.94
CA PRO A 670 -2.75 -23.08 -34.93
C PRO A 670 -3.42 -22.72 -36.25
N ILE A 671 -3.21 -21.50 -36.72
CA ILE A 671 -3.31 -21.19 -38.15
C ILE A 671 -1.97 -21.62 -38.75
N ASP A 672 -2.02 -22.49 -39.77
CA ASP A 672 -0.86 -23.08 -40.46
C ASP A 672 0.22 -22.02 -40.77
N SER A 673 1.36 -22.13 -40.08
CA SER A 673 2.61 -21.47 -40.45
C SER A 673 3.77 -22.39 -40.09
N PRO A 674 4.81 -22.49 -40.93
CA PRO A 674 5.86 -23.49 -40.76
C PRO A 674 6.75 -23.16 -39.55
N PRO A 675 7.30 -24.18 -38.87
CA PRO A 675 7.97 -24.01 -37.58
C PRO A 675 9.31 -23.26 -37.73
N PRO A 676 9.66 -22.36 -36.79
CA PRO A 676 11.00 -21.81 -36.69
C PRO A 676 12.00 -22.87 -36.18
N PRO A 677 13.31 -22.71 -36.45
CA PRO A 677 14.32 -23.67 -36.05
C PRO A 677 14.54 -23.67 -34.51
N PRO A 678 14.99 -24.80 -33.93
CA PRO A 678 15.13 -24.94 -32.49
C PRO A 678 16.28 -24.08 -31.95
N VAL A 679 16.01 -23.29 -30.93
CA VAL A 679 17.01 -22.61 -30.12
C VAL A 679 17.26 -23.45 -28.87
N SER A 680 18.52 -23.83 -28.63
CA SER A 680 18.94 -24.58 -27.45
C SER A 680 18.78 -23.75 -26.17
N PRO A 681 18.45 -24.37 -25.02
CA PRO A 681 18.28 -23.65 -23.76
C PRO A 681 19.63 -23.17 -23.24
N ALA A 682 19.73 -21.88 -22.93
CA ALA A 682 20.84 -21.34 -22.16
C ALA A 682 20.69 -21.74 -20.69
N ALA A 683 21.82 -22.12 -20.10
CA ALA A 683 21.95 -22.65 -18.75
C ALA A 683 21.71 -21.60 -17.66
N SER A 684 21.24 -22.09 -16.51
CA SER A 684 21.04 -21.40 -15.24
C SER A 684 22.30 -20.65 -14.74
N GLY A 685 22.19 -19.33 -14.56
CA GLY A 685 23.16 -18.48 -13.88
C GLY A 685 22.71 -18.14 -12.45
N SER A 686 23.52 -18.55 -11.48
CA SER A 686 23.95 -17.78 -10.29
C SER A 686 23.34 -16.39 -10.04
N LYS A 687 22.73 -16.23 -8.86
CA LYS A 687 22.16 -14.97 -8.37
C LYS A 687 23.24 -14.09 -7.73
N ILE A 688 23.61 -13.02 -8.42
CA ILE A 688 24.12 -11.77 -7.84
C ILE A 688 23.08 -10.72 -8.20
N TRP A 689 22.55 -10.00 -7.20
CA TRP A 689 21.50 -9.00 -7.38
C TRP A 689 21.93 -7.89 -8.36
N THR A 690 21.19 -7.75 -9.47
CA THR A 690 21.20 -6.59 -10.37
C THR A 690 19.76 -6.17 -10.66
N PRO A 691 19.44 -4.86 -10.80
CA PRO A 691 18.08 -4.34 -10.68
C PRO A 691 17.11 -4.65 -11.85
N ASP A 692 17.53 -5.41 -12.86
CA ASP A 692 16.68 -5.78 -14.00
C ASP A 692 15.93 -7.12 -13.82
N ASP A 693 16.27 -7.92 -12.80
CA ASP A 693 15.61 -9.19 -12.51
C ASP A 693 14.89 -9.13 -11.15
N ASP A 694 13.62 -8.71 -11.16
CA ASP A 694 12.53 -9.48 -10.52
C ASP A 694 11.16 -8.77 -10.66
N SER A 695 10.24 -9.47 -11.31
CA SER A 695 8.86 -9.56 -10.80
C SER A 695 8.88 -10.55 -9.63
N PRO A 696 8.24 -10.28 -8.49
CA PRO A 696 8.44 -11.09 -7.29
C PRO A 696 8.00 -12.54 -7.52
N GLY A 697 8.96 -13.46 -7.41
CA GLY A 697 8.70 -14.89 -7.25
C GLY A 697 8.09 -15.13 -5.87
N SER A 698 7.01 -15.90 -5.85
CA SER A 698 6.27 -16.35 -4.67
C SER A 698 7.18 -17.18 -3.74
N GLY A 699 7.85 -16.51 -2.80
CA GLY A 699 8.49 -17.08 -1.62
C GLY A 699 7.58 -16.86 -0.40
N ALA A 700 7.44 -17.91 0.41
CA ALA A 700 6.44 -18.07 1.46
C ALA A 700 6.35 -16.91 2.48
N GLY A 701 5.12 -16.43 2.68
CA GLY A 701 4.57 -16.24 4.02
C GLY A 701 5.03 -15.04 4.86
N GLN A 702 4.96 -13.81 4.35
CA GLN A 702 4.68 -12.65 5.20
C GLN A 702 3.64 -11.76 4.51
N LYS A 703 2.50 -11.61 5.18
CA LYS A 703 1.35 -10.84 4.72
C LYS A 703 1.76 -9.38 4.60
N LEU A 704 1.62 -8.82 3.40
CA LEU A 704 1.63 -7.38 3.19
C LEU A 704 0.56 -6.78 4.11
N TRP A 705 0.96 -5.90 5.03
CA TRP A 705 0.05 -5.22 5.94
C TRP A 705 -0.94 -4.37 5.12
N THR A 706 -2.19 -4.82 5.05
CA THR A 706 -3.34 -4.01 4.63
C THR A 706 -4.05 -3.54 5.90
N PRO A 707 -4.11 -2.23 6.18
CA PRO A 707 -5.04 -1.74 7.19
C PRO A 707 -6.46 -2.08 6.72
N SER A 708 -7.18 -2.84 7.55
CA SER A 708 -8.58 -3.19 7.39
C SER A 708 -9.49 -1.97 7.47
#